data_AF-A0AAJ7J2Z3-F1
#
_entry.id   AF-A0AAJ7J2Z3-F1
#
_cell.length_a   1.000
_cell.length_b   1.000
_cell.length_c   1.000
_cell.angle_alpha   90.00
_cell.angle_beta   90.00
_cell.angle_gamma   90.00
#
_symmetry.space_group_name_H-M   'P 1'
#
loop_
_entity.id
_entity.type
_entity.pdbx_description
1 polymer ?
#
loop_
_entity_poly.entity_id
_entity_poly.type
_entity_poly.pdbx_seq_one_letter_code
_entity_poly.pdbx_strand_id
1 'polypeptide(L)'
;MSNCSCPFRSSQETELKMLLLLCVFAAAAILQASAASINEIPKIVGGTAAEDGQYPYQASLRYKNRHFCGGSVLNERWILTAAHCLQSFNDSGITVVLGTNTLDKSGDMYQSEKVISHPKYSSALIRNDIGLIKLDKDIVFGDKVQPIGLPNENFSKVDYPAVLSGWGTTSYPGQTPNELNHIQLSVIDQKQCLNASYRITNDNICTLNKRGEGACHGDSGGPLVADNAQIGIVSWGIPCARGRPDVFTRVYSYIDWIKDHIRTRLGERMVSMSSMLVETVSINYEDFNESFLTCGTCLCVYDGGEHTPKLLPCSHTVCLHCLTRIAASQTRETGAFRCPICRELITIPRGGVPALPPSFLVNQLLDLMSRQRREVIPKCSVHINQELLFCETCDTVFCTVCTGGNHAGTSPGCTEHTIIPFSIAIKRMSEILLYKANECISKLTQAQDSVTTELQRLEASTERCLSAVDNEFADIIAKIERRRTELQEAVAAAARDKKHVLEEQHALIEAEKNKVQQECEGLQYQVEVRNITQRIGSLSDQLDAASALSEPKENAFITFEFNHNNALSQLEEALNNLGRVRSSTTLPGLCRARLKDPAIVRLQASVIVETVDYHGHPRNVGGDLITAELTLADSIHPENQSSNIEAEVIDLENGTYEVLFRPPSASRYVLKISVFERPIKDYPLFFDATEHNEPVKIYGKQGHGKDEFHQPVAVAIDDDSMIYILDTGNSRIKVLNCDLEFQRHITNEGLDGRSCTGISVSQQGLVVVNWRTRKVTELSTLGDTIKSFSHNAFKAPIDVSVDRSYGHILVADNGQSCVFVFDSDGKILFQVGTFKQITSVTVGPNGEIIVADSRIQVFSAKGDFSEEIYAEGKGKGTYGGLAVDSEGRILGSRTEKGRSIIQVLKLGGGNILTEIDSYSSKLRRPSRIAVLPDNHLVVVDLGNDCIKKYRYW
;
A
#
# COMPACT_ATOMS: atom_id res chain seq x y z
N MET A 1 -53.65 -54.13 -67.33
CA MET A 1 -52.89 -55.08 -66.51
C MET A 1 -52.79 -54.48 -65.11
N SER A 2 -53.82 -54.72 -64.31
CA SER A 2 -53.73 -55.68 -63.19
C SER A 2 -53.07 -55.01 -61.99
N ASN A 3 -53.74 -53.94 -61.52
CA ASN A 3 -53.40 -53.14 -60.36
C ASN A 3 -53.96 -53.82 -59.11
N CYS A 4 -53.07 -54.17 -58.17
CA CYS A 4 -53.44 -54.50 -56.80
C CYS A 4 -53.01 -53.35 -55.89
N SER A 5 -53.94 -52.45 -55.65
CA SER A 5 -53.92 -51.42 -54.61
C SER A 5 -54.54 -51.99 -53.33
N CYS A 6 -53.87 -51.81 -52.19
CA CYS A 6 -54.37 -52.23 -50.87
C CYS A 6 -53.79 -51.34 -49.74
N PRO A 7 -54.48 -51.23 -48.59
CA PRO A 7 -55.10 -49.96 -48.21
C PRO A 7 -54.78 -49.54 -46.76
N PHE A 8 -55.18 -48.32 -46.39
CA PHE A 8 -56.03 -48.02 -45.22
C PHE A 8 -56.20 -46.50 -45.12
N ARG A 9 -57.36 -45.99 -45.59
CA ARG A 9 -57.71 -44.57 -45.64
C ARG A 9 -59.17 -44.45 -45.20
N SER A 10 -59.44 -44.02 -43.96
CA SER A 10 -60.69 -43.33 -43.52
C SER A 10 -60.95 -43.34 -41.98
N SER A 11 -60.05 -42.82 -41.14
CA SER A 11 -60.38 -42.57 -39.71
C SER A 11 -59.86 -41.26 -39.10
N GLN A 12 -59.12 -40.43 -39.84
CA GLN A 12 -58.50 -39.21 -39.28
C GLN A 12 -59.33 -37.92 -39.36
N GLU A 13 -60.50 -37.91 -40.03
CA GLU A 13 -61.31 -36.69 -40.14
C GLU A 13 -62.25 -36.42 -38.95
N THR A 14 -62.47 -37.40 -38.07
CA THR A 14 -63.35 -37.24 -36.90
C THR A 14 -62.64 -36.82 -35.61
N GLU A 15 -61.35 -37.12 -35.43
CA GLU A 15 -60.60 -36.66 -34.24
C GLU A 15 -60.15 -35.19 -34.35
N LEU A 16 -59.91 -34.69 -35.57
CA LEU A 16 -59.51 -33.29 -35.78
C LEU A 16 -60.65 -32.29 -35.50
N LYS A 17 -61.92 -32.70 -35.67
CA LYS A 17 -63.09 -31.89 -35.29
C LYS A 17 -63.33 -31.84 -33.79
N MET A 18 -62.94 -32.87 -33.03
CA MET A 18 -63.08 -32.89 -31.58
C MET A 18 -61.98 -32.05 -30.89
N LEU A 19 -60.75 -32.03 -31.46
CA LEU A 19 -59.66 -31.19 -30.95
C LEU A 19 -59.87 -29.69 -31.28
N LEU A 20 -60.42 -29.36 -32.46
CA LEU A 20 -60.78 -27.97 -32.78
C LEU A 20 -61.92 -27.42 -31.90
N LEU A 21 -62.89 -28.26 -31.52
CA LEU A 21 -63.97 -27.82 -30.61
C LEU A 21 -63.45 -27.54 -29.19
N LEU A 22 -62.49 -28.33 -28.69
CA LEU A 22 -61.86 -28.12 -27.38
C LEU A 22 -61.00 -26.84 -27.35
N CYS A 23 -60.34 -26.48 -28.45
CA CYS A 23 -59.59 -25.23 -28.56
C CYS A 23 -60.50 -23.99 -28.68
N VAL A 24 -61.67 -24.11 -29.32
CA VAL A 24 -62.64 -22.99 -29.44
C VAL A 24 -63.40 -22.75 -28.13
N PHE A 25 -63.68 -23.79 -27.34
CA PHE A 25 -64.24 -23.62 -25.98
C PHE A 25 -63.21 -23.06 -24.98
N ALA A 26 -61.92 -23.37 -25.13
CA ALA A 26 -60.87 -22.76 -24.33
C ALA A 26 -60.62 -21.28 -24.71
N ALA A 27 -60.81 -20.89 -25.97
CA ALA A 27 -60.66 -19.51 -26.42
C ALA A 27 -61.87 -18.62 -26.09
N ALA A 28 -63.10 -19.18 -26.04
CA ALA A 28 -64.31 -18.45 -25.66
C ALA A 28 -64.45 -18.25 -24.14
N ALA A 29 -63.82 -19.09 -23.32
CA ALA A 29 -63.72 -18.88 -21.87
C ALA A 29 -62.72 -17.76 -21.49
N ILE A 30 -61.91 -17.28 -22.44
CA ILE A 30 -60.94 -16.20 -22.25
C ILE A 30 -61.47 -14.85 -22.78
N LEU A 31 -62.63 -14.81 -23.45
CA LEU A 31 -63.26 -13.58 -23.92
C LEU A 31 -64.77 -13.54 -23.63
N GLN A 32 -65.16 -13.51 -22.35
CA GLN A 32 -66.32 -12.75 -21.83
C GLN A 32 -66.43 -12.91 -20.30
N ALA A 33 -65.46 -12.32 -19.61
CA ALA A 33 -65.65 -11.83 -18.24
C ALA A 33 -64.97 -10.46 -18.14
N SER A 34 -65.49 -9.48 -18.88
CA SER A 34 -65.23 -8.07 -18.59
C SER A 34 -66.36 -7.54 -17.70
N ALA A 35 -65.95 -6.87 -16.61
CA ALA A 35 -66.72 -6.03 -15.70
C ALA A 35 -67.21 -6.66 -14.38
N ALA A 36 -66.29 -6.80 -13.41
CA ALA A 36 -66.48 -6.32 -12.03
C ALA A 36 -65.12 -6.27 -11.28
N SER A 37 -64.89 -5.13 -10.61
CA SER A 37 -63.76 -4.72 -9.76
C SER A 37 -62.33 -4.77 -10.35
N ILE A 38 -61.83 -3.57 -10.64
CA ILE A 38 -60.42 -3.18 -10.50
C ILE A 38 -59.87 -3.82 -9.22
N ASN A 39 -58.89 -4.72 -9.32
CA ASN A 39 -58.04 -5.12 -8.20
C ASN A 39 -56.60 -5.15 -8.71
N GLU A 40 -55.75 -4.54 -7.91
CA GLU A 40 -54.49 -3.91 -8.28
C GLU A 40 -53.43 -4.89 -8.79
N ILE A 41 -52.65 -4.44 -9.78
CA ILE A 41 -51.38 -5.09 -10.15
C ILE A 41 -50.48 -4.98 -8.92
N PRO A 42 -49.97 -6.10 -8.37
CA PRO A 42 -49.16 -6.04 -7.18
C PRO A 42 -47.90 -5.22 -7.41
N LYS A 43 -47.68 -4.24 -6.55
CA LYS A 43 -46.46 -3.45 -6.49
C LYS A 43 -45.63 -3.93 -5.27
N ILE A 44 -44.31 -3.72 -5.28
CA ILE A 44 -43.27 -4.74 -4.91
C ILE A 44 -43.36 -5.97 -5.84
N VAL A 45 -42.24 -6.51 -6.33
CA VAL A 45 -42.28 -7.67 -7.24
C VAL A 45 -42.96 -8.82 -6.50
N GLY A 46 -44.18 -9.18 -6.91
CA GLY A 46 -45.01 -10.21 -6.24
C GLY A 46 -45.70 -9.80 -4.94
N GLY A 47 -45.69 -8.52 -4.53
CA GLY A 47 -46.32 -8.01 -3.31
C GLY A 47 -47.84 -7.79 -3.43
N THR A 48 -48.47 -7.04 -2.54
CA THR A 48 -49.84 -6.51 -2.68
C THR A 48 -49.91 -5.12 -2.06
N ALA A 49 -50.84 -4.27 -2.50
CA ALA A 49 -50.98 -2.94 -1.90
C ALA A 49 -51.36 -3.05 -0.42
N ALA A 50 -50.74 -2.21 0.40
CA ALA A 50 -51.03 -2.14 1.81
C ALA A 50 -52.31 -1.35 2.07
N GLU A 51 -53.19 -1.86 2.93
CA GLU A 51 -54.37 -1.13 3.41
C GLU A 51 -53.95 0.18 4.10
N ASP A 52 -54.79 1.21 4.03
CA ASP A 52 -54.49 2.54 4.58
C ASP A 52 -54.18 2.45 6.09
N GLY A 53 -52.94 2.78 6.48
CA GLY A 53 -52.47 2.68 7.87
C GLY A 53 -52.06 1.28 8.34
N GLN A 54 -52.03 0.26 7.47
CA GLN A 54 -51.67 -1.13 7.84
C GLN A 54 -50.27 -1.28 8.44
N TYR A 55 -49.31 -0.47 7.96
CA TYR A 55 -47.92 -0.47 8.44
C TYR A 55 -47.55 0.91 9.00
N PRO A 56 -48.03 1.26 10.21
CA PRO A 56 -47.96 2.63 10.75
C PRO A 56 -46.54 3.07 11.11
N TYR A 57 -45.56 2.16 11.10
CA TYR A 57 -44.15 2.46 11.31
C TYR A 57 -43.41 2.85 10.02
N GLN A 58 -44.00 2.67 8.85
CA GLN A 58 -43.32 2.86 7.57
C GLN A 58 -43.00 4.33 7.32
N ALA A 59 -41.74 4.62 6.96
CA ALA A 59 -41.29 5.94 6.57
C ALA A 59 -40.86 5.99 5.09
N SER A 60 -41.19 7.08 4.42
CA SER A 60 -40.67 7.42 3.09
C SER A 60 -39.57 8.47 3.23
N LEU A 61 -38.34 8.14 2.84
CA LEU A 61 -37.24 9.10 2.75
C LEU A 61 -37.27 9.79 1.39
N ARG A 62 -37.30 11.12 1.40
CA ARG A 62 -37.43 11.94 0.18
C ARG A 62 -36.30 12.95 0.07
N TYR A 63 -35.81 13.12 -1.16
CA TYR A 63 -34.91 14.20 -1.56
C TYR A 63 -35.57 15.01 -2.67
N LYS A 64 -35.67 16.34 -2.50
CA LYS A 64 -36.41 17.23 -3.44
C LYS A 64 -37.82 16.69 -3.75
N ASN A 65 -38.53 16.23 -2.72
CA ASN A 65 -39.86 15.61 -2.79
C ASN A 65 -39.97 14.30 -3.59
N ARG A 66 -38.85 13.68 -4.00
CA ARG A 66 -38.85 12.35 -4.64
C ARG A 66 -38.43 11.29 -3.64
N HIS A 67 -39.21 10.22 -3.57
CA HIS A 67 -38.88 9.02 -2.80
C HIS A 67 -37.61 8.37 -3.36
N PHE A 68 -36.70 7.96 -2.48
CA PHE A 68 -35.47 7.25 -2.87
C PHE A 68 -35.15 6.04 -1.98
N CYS A 69 -35.57 6.04 -0.71
CA CYS A 69 -35.41 4.94 0.22
C CYS A 69 -36.58 4.86 1.21
N GLY A 70 -36.73 3.70 1.85
CA GLY A 70 -37.59 3.49 3.01
C GLY A 70 -36.87 3.72 4.34
N GLY A 71 -37.68 3.70 5.41
CA GLY A 71 -37.22 3.68 6.79
C GLY A 71 -38.34 3.24 7.72
N SER A 72 -38.07 3.21 9.02
CA SER A 72 -39.06 2.85 10.04
C SER A 72 -38.96 3.72 11.30
N VAL A 73 -40.10 4.01 11.92
CA VAL A 73 -40.19 4.83 13.14
C VAL A 73 -39.79 4.01 14.36
N LEU A 74 -38.77 4.45 15.11
CA LEU A 74 -38.35 3.81 16.36
C LEU A 74 -38.98 4.44 17.60
N ASN A 75 -39.13 5.77 17.62
CA ASN A 75 -39.74 6.54 18.70
C ASN A 75 -40.08 7.96 18.20
N GLU A 76 -40.41 8.88 19.11
CA GLU A 76 -40.85 10.26 18.83
C GLU A 76 -39.86 11.07 17.97
N ARG A 77 -38.58 10.68 17.86
CA ARG A 77 -37.53 11.46 17.19
C ARG A 77 -36.67 10.70 16.21
N TRP A 78 -36.73 9.38 16.19
CA TRP A 78 -35.71 8.56 15.53
C TRP A 78 -36.32 7.63 14.47
N ILE A 79 -35.70 7.65 13.29
CA ILE A 79 -36.00 6.76 12.16
C ILE A 79 -34.82 5.84 11.92
N LEU A 80 -35.08 4.55 11.70
CA LEU A 80 -34.11 3.53 11.30
C LEU A 80 -34.12 3.34 9.78
N THR A 81 -32.94 3.23 9.16
CA THR A 81 -32.80 3.01 7.71
C THR A 81 -31.43 2.38 7.40
N ALA A 82 -31.08 2.22 6.13
CA ALA A 82 -29.79 1.71 5.67
C ALA A 82 -28.75 2.85 5.57
N ALA A 83 -27.47 2.56 5.84
CA ALA A 83 -26.39 3.55 5.78
C ALA A 83 -26.16 4.04 4.34
N HIS A 84 -26.29 3.15 3.35
CA HIS A 84 -26.13 3.51 1.94
C HIS A 84 -27.16 4.54 1.46
N CYS A 85 -28.33 4.61 2.10
CA CYS A 85 -29.33 5.65 1.84
C CYS A 85 -28.90 7.03 2.37
N LEU A 86 -27.93 7.09 3.29
CA LEU A 86 -27.53 8.31 4.00
C LEU A 86 -26.23 8.92 3.46
N GLN A 87 -25.35 8.11 2.86
CA GLN A 87 -23.97 8.48 2.51
C GLN A 87 -23.84 9.74 1.62
N SER A 88 -24.86 10.05 0.81
CA SER A 88 -24.85 11.21 -0.11
C SER A 88 -25.54 12.46 0.43
N PHE A 89 -25.95 12.48 1.70
CA PHE A 89 -26.71 13.59 2.29
C PHE A 89 -26.00 14.20 3.50
N ASN A 90 -26.18 15.50 3.68
CA ASN A 90 -25.84 16.21 4.91
C ASN A 90 -26.95 16.06 5.96
N ASP A 91 -26.70 16.51 7.18
CA ASP A 91 -27.60 16.35 8.33
C ASP A 91 -29.05 16.83 8.09
N SER A 92 -29.25 17.84 7.22
CA SER A 92 -30.57 18.41 6.89
C SER A 92 -31.01 18.16 5.44
N GLY A 93 -30.45 17.15 4.78
CA GLY A 93 -30.71 16.86 3.37
C GLY A 93 -31.93 15.98 3.09
N ILE A 94 -32.54 15.38 4.11
CA ILE A 94 -33.56 14.34 3.96
C ILE A 94 -34.88 14.80 4.58
N THR A 95 -35.96 14.73 3.79
CA THR A 95 -37.33 14.86 4.29
C THR A 95 -37.90 13.48 4.59
N VAL A 96 -38.36 13.25 5.82
CA VAL A 96 -39.08 12.05 6.22
C VAL A 96 -40.57 12.31 6.17
N VAL A 97 -41.32 11.46 5.46
CA VAL A 97 -42.79 11.55 5.36
C VAL A 97 -43.43 10.32 6.00
N LEU A 98 -44.36 10.56 6.92
CA LEU A 98 -45.08 9.55 7.71
C LEU A 98 -46.60 9.67 7.50
N GLY A 99 -47.34 8.62 7.87
CA GLY A 99 -48.81 8.66 7.96
C GLY A 99 -49.56 8.63 6.62
N THR A 100 -48.89 8.23 5.53
CA THR A 100 -49.49 8.09 4.20
C THR A 100 -49.07 6.79 3.53
N ASN A 101 -50.01 6.11 2.88
CA ASN A 101 -49.72 4.97 1.99
C ASN A 101 -49.42 5.42 0.56
N THR A 102 -49.59 6.69 0.19
CA THR A 102 -49.29 7.18 -1.17
C THR A 102 -48.21 8.24 -1.21
N LEU A 103 -47.38 8.22 -2.25
CA LEU A 103 -46.26 9.16 -2.42
C LEU A 103 -46.72 10.57 -2.83
N ASP A 104 -47.84 10.67 -3.54
CA ASP A 104 -48.44 11.89 -4.06
C ASP A 104 -49.30 12.69 -3.06
N LYS A 105 -49.84 12.05 -2.01
CA LYS A 105 -50.62 12.72 -0.96
C LYS A 105 -49.73 13.30 0.15
N SER A 106 -50.24 14.33 0.82
CA SER A 106 -49.58 14.98 1.96
C SER A 106 -49.68 14.10 3.21
N GLY A 107 -48.60 13.37 3.53
CA GLY A 107 -48.36 12.87 4.88
C GLY A 107 -47.69 13.92 5.77
N ASP A 108 -47.46 13.58 7.04
CA ASP A 108 -46.74 14.45 7.96
C ASP A 108 -45.26 14.48 7.59
N MET A 109 -44.76 15.68 7.29
CA MET A 109 -43.39 15.91 6.86
C MET A 109 -42.51 16.39 8.02
N TYR A 110 -41.36 15.75 8.16
CA TYR A 110 -40.32 16.03 9.15
C TYR A 110 -38.99 16.23 8.41
N GLN A 111 -38.17 17.18 8.87
CA GLN A 111 -36.83 17.37 8.34
C GLN A 111 -35.83 16.59 9.18
N SER A 112 -34.75 16.11 8.56
CA SER A 112 -33.63 15.56 9.31
C SER A 112 -32.88 16.67 10.06
N GLU A 113 -32.71 16.49 11.37
CA GLU A 113 -31.82 17.29 12.22
C GLU A 113 -30.41 16.73 12.17
N LYS A 114 -30.28 15.40 12.15
CA LYS A 114 -29.01 14.69 12.13
C LYS A 114 -29.13 13.37 11.42
N VAL A 115 -28.12 13.03 10.62
CA VAL A 115 -28.04 11.79 9.87
C VAL A 115 -26.80 11.02 10.34
N ILE A 116 -27.00 9.79 10.83
CA ILE A 116 -25.94 9.00 11.46
C ILE A 116 -25.83 7.66 10.74
N SER A 117 -24.75 7.47 9.98
CA SER A 117 -24.37 6.16 9.45
C SER A 117 -23.53 5.41 10.45
N HIS A 118 -23.59 4.07 10.46
CA HIS A 118 -22.72 3.28 11.31
C HIS A 118 -21.23 3.59 11.01
N PRO A 119 -20.37 3.84 12.02
CA PRO A 119 -18.98 4.25 11.80
C PRO A 119 -18.13 3.27 11.00
N LYS A 120 -18.49 1.98 11.06
CA LYS A 120 -17.84 0.88 10.32
C LYS A 120 -18.54 0.54 9.00
N TYR A 121 -19.46 1.37 8.53
CA TYR A 121 -20.13 1.14 7.25
C TYR A 121 -19.11 1.18 6.09
N SER A 122 -19.12 0.13 5.26
CA SER A 122 -18.28 0.05 4.07
C SER A 122 -19.16 0.01 2.83
N SER A 123 -19.06 1.01 1.97
CA SER A 123 -19.82 1.08 0.71
C SER A 123 -19.34 0.08 -0.34
N ALA A 124 -18.07 -0.36 -0.28
CA ALA A 124 -17.52 -1.36 -1.19
C ALA A 124 -18.07 -2.75 -0.92
N LEU A 125 -18.15 -3.14 0.36
CA LEU A 125 -18.63 -4.47 0.77
C LEU A 125 -20.12 -4.47 1.15
N ILE A 126 -20.75 -3.30 1.28
CA ILE A 126 -22.10 -3.08 1.83
C ILE A 126 -22.23 -3.80 3.20
N ARG A 127 -21.25 -3.55 4.07
CA ARG A 127 -21.18 -4.10 5.44
C ARG A 127 -21.51 -3.03 6.46
N ASN A 128 -22.10 -3.43 7.58
CA ASN A 128 -22.64 -2.52 8.60
C ASN A 128 -23.59 -1.48 8.00
N ASP A 129 -24.45 -1.91 7.07
CA ASP A 129 -25.36 -1.05 6.33
C ASP A 129 -26.61 -0.71 7.16
N ILE A 130 -26.41 0.14 8.15
CA ILE A 130 -27.43 0.61 9.10
C ILE A 130 -27.20 2.09 9.42
N GLY A 131 -28.29 2.85 9.50
CA GLY A 131 -28.27 4.27 9.77
C GLY A 131 -29.48 4.75 10.58
N LEU A 132 -29.30 5.88 11.25
CA LEU A 132 -30.32 6.55 12.04
C LEU A 132 -30.52 7.99 11.53
N ILE A 133 -31.77 8.43 11.49
CA ILE A 133 -32.12 9.83 11.24
C ILE A 133 -32.81 10.38 12.49
N LYS A 134 -32.27 11.47 13.04
CA LYS A 134 -32.92 12.26 14.09
C LYS A 134 -33.74 13.35 13.42
N LEU A 135 -35.01 13.49 13.81
CA LEU A 135 -35.92 14.48 13.24
C LEU A 135 -35.84 15.83 13.97
N ASP A 136 -36.20 16.90 13.27
CA ASP A 136 -36.21 18.30 13.74
C ASP A 136 -37.34 18.63 14.74
N LYS A 137 -38.42 17.87 14.73
CA LYS A 137 -39.55 17.95 15.67
C LYS A 137 -40.05 16.57 16.09
N ASP A 138 -40.76 16.51 17.22
CA ASP A 138 -41.33 15.26 17.75
C ASP A 138 -42.48 14.76 16.84
N ILE A 139 -42.54 13.45 16.60
CA ILE A 139 -43.61 12.76 15.88
C ILE A 139 -44.85 12.71 16.77
N VAL A 140 -46.01 13.01 16.19
CA VAL A 140 -47.31 12.84 16.86
C VAL A 140 -47.84 11.46 16.50
N PHE A 141 -47.93 10.56 17.47
CA PHE A 141 -48.45 9.23 17.23
C PHE A 141 -49.98 9.22 17.14
N GLY A 142 -50.49 8.38 16.26
CA GLY A 142 -51.91 8.18 16.01
C GLY A 142 -52.14 6.86 15.26
N ASP A 143 -53.35 6.62 14.77
CA ASP A 143 -53.69 5.32 14.17
C ASP A 143 -52.84 4.96 12.94
N LYS A 144 -52.28 5.98 12.25
CA LYS A 144 -51.46 5.82 11.04
C LYS A 144 -49.96 6.00 11.25
N VAL A 145 -49.52 6.40 12.45
CA VAL A 145 -48.11 6.63 12.77
C VAL A 145 -47.82 6.05 14.15
N GLN A 146 -47.07 4.96 14.21
CA GLN A 146 -46.71 4.24 15.44
C GLN A 146 -45.25 3.75 15.34
N PRO A 147 -44.54 3.64 16.47
CA PRO A 147 -43.19 3.07 16.47
C PRO A 147 -43.22 1.53 16.29
N ILE A 148 -42.18 0.98 15.66
CA ILE A 148 -41.94 -0.47 15.61
C ILE A 148 -40.99 -0.92 16.72
N GLY A 149 -41.26 -2.09 17.29
CA GLY A 149 -40.41 -2.70 18.30
C GLY A 149 -39.06 -3.17 17.74
N LEU A 150 -38.01 -3.04 18.55
CA LEU A 150 -36.72 -3.69 18.29
C LEU A 150 -36.75 -5.14 18.81
N PRO A 151 -36.04 -6.08 18.17
CA PRO A 151 -36.05 -7.48 18.58
C PRO A 151 -35.35 -7.64 19.93
N ASN A 152 -35.87 -8.46 20.84
CA ASN A 152 -35.23 -8.71 22.14
C ASN A 152 -34.21 -9.86 22.11
N GLU A 153 -34.28 -10.69 21.07
CA GLU A 153 -33.41 -11.84 20.86
C GLU A 153 -32.99 -11.95 19.39
N ASN A 154 -31.94 -12.72 19.14
CA ASN A 154 -31.47 -12.95 17.78
C ASN A 154 -32.46 -13.83 17.01
N PHE A 155 -33.07 -13.29 15.95
CA PHE A 155 -34.05 -14.02 15.16
C PHE A 155 -33.40 -15.20 14.43
N SER A 156 -33.75 -16.42 14.83
CA SER A 156 -33.12 -17.66 14.37
C SER A 156 -34.09 -18.67 13.77
N LYS A 157 -35.38 -18.31 13.64
CA LYS A 157 -36.39 -19.19 13.05
C LYS A 157 -36.15 -19.29 11.54
N VAL A 158 -36.02 -20.52 11.04
CA VAL A 158 -35.85 -20.85 9.62
C VAL A 158 -37.20 -21.19 9.01
N ASP A 159 -37.38 -20.88 7.74
CA ASP A 159 -38.62 -21.03 6.98
C ASP A 159 -39.80 -20.32 7.64
N TYR A 160 -39.52 -19.15 8.25
CA TYR A 160 -40.49 -18.39 9.02
C TYR A 160 -40.96 -17.15 8.26
N PRO A 161 -42.28 -16.85 8.27
CA PRO A 161 -42.82 -15.70 7.55
C PRO A 161 -42.39 -14.37 8.19
N ALA A 162 -41.90 -13.46 7.35
CA ALA A 162 -41.59 -12.09 7.70
C ALA A 162 -42.19 -11.14 6.65
N VAL A 163 -42.66 -9.98 7.07
CA VAL A 163 -43.29 -8.99 6.18
C VAL A 163 -42.28 -7.93 5.80
N LEU A 164 -42.14 -7.68 4.50
CA LEU A 164 -41.44 -6.51 3.96
C LEU A 164 -42.48 -5.51 3.44
N SER A 165 -42.35 -4.24 3.80
CA SER A 165 -43.18 -3.14 3.29
C SER A 165 -42.32 -2.02 2.67
N GLY A 166 -42.78 -1.43 1.56
CA GLY A 166 -42.01 -0.44 0.82
C GLY A 166 -42.65 0.07 -0.49
N TRP A 167 -41.98 1.06 -1.09
CA TRP A 167 -42.34 1.63 -2.40
C TRP A 167 -41.34 1.25 -3.49
N GLY A 168 -40.67 0.10 -3.37
CA GLY A 168 -39.77 -0.38 -4.40
C GLY A 168 -40.45 -0.63 -5.73
N THR A 169 -39.69 -0.43 -6.80
CA THR A 169 -40.08 -0.75 -8.17
C THR A 169 -40.53 -2.20 -8.31
N THR A 170 -41.45 -2.47 -9.24
CA THR A 170 -42.11 -3.78 -9.38
C THR A 170 -41.54 -4.61 -10.52
N SER A 171 -40.67 -4.00 -11.32
CA SER A 171 -39.92 -4.58 -12.41
C SER A 171 -38.63 -3.77 -12.63
N TYR A 172 -37.60 -4.37 -13.22
CA TYR A 172 -36.41 -3.62 -13.63
C TYR A 172 -36.14 -3.75 -15.14
N PRO A 173 -36.10 -2.61 -15.87
CA PRO A 173 -36.44 -1.26 -15.43
C PRO A 173 -37.94 -1.10 -15.11
N GLY A 174 -38.30 -0.18 -14.22
CA GLY A 174 -39.70 0.08 -13.80
C GLY A 174 -39.84 1.39 -13.03
N GLN A 175 -41.08 1.88 -12.86
CA GLN A 175 -41.37 3.10 -12.11
C GLN A 175 -41.68 2.79 -10.64
N THR A 176 -41.30 3.69 -9.74
CA THR A 176 -41.64 3.62 -8.31
C THR A 176 -43.17 3.67 -8.16
N PRO A 177 -43.79 2.68 -7.52
CA PRO A 177 -45.23 2.71 -7.27
C PRO A 177 -45.63 3.89 -6.40
N ASN A 178 -46.80 4.47 -6.70
CA ASN A 178 -47.37 5.52 -5.84
C ASN A 178 -47.89 4.95 -4.51
N GLU A 179 -48.46 3.74 -4.52
CA GLU A 179 -49.00 3.07 -3.33
C GLU A 179 -47.93 2.26 -2.61
N LEU A 180 -48.00 2.26 -1.28
CA LEU A 180 -47.22 1.41 -0.39
C LEU A 180 -47.64 -0.03 -0.60
N ASN A 181 -46.68 -0.93 -0.65
CA ASN A 181 -46.97 -2.35 -0.78
C ASN A 181 -46.30 -3.15 0.30
N HIS A 182 -46.74 -4.39 0.42
CA HIS A 182 -46.13 -5.37 1.30
C HIS A 182 -46.03 -6.73 0.62
N ILE A 183 -45.13 -7.56 1.14
CA ILE A 183 -44.97 -8.96 0.73
C ILE A 183 -44.56 -9.80 1.93
N GLN A 184 -45.05 -11.02 2.00
CA GLN A 184 -44.62 -12.00 2.99
C GLN A 184 -43.48 -12.84 2.41
N LEU A 185 -42.31 -12.78 3.04
CA LEU A 185 -41.09 -13.47 2.65
C LEU A 185 -40.75 -14.57 3.66
N SER A 186 -40.02 -15.60 3.23
CA SER A 186 -39.53 -16.66 4.12
C SER A 186 -38.08 -16.44 4.54
N VAL A 187 -37.82 -16.35 5.85
CA VAL A 187 -36.46 -16.24 6.40
C VAL A 187 -35.72 -17.57 6.22
N ILE A 188 -34.51 -17.56 5.67
CA ILE A 188 -33.71 -18.77 5.46
C ILE A 188 -32.67 -19.00 6.55
N ASP A 189 -32.13 -20.22 6.58
CA ASP A 189 -31.05 -20.60 7.48
C ASP A 189 -29.79 -19.73 7.31
N GLN A 190 -29.12 -19.42 8.42
CA GLN A 190 -27.95 -18.56 8.40
C GLN A 190 -26.80 -19.13 7.56
N LYS A 191 -26.61 -20.46 7.50
CA LYS A 191 -25.58 -21.06 6.65
C LYS A 191 -25.93 -20.91 5.17
N GLN A 192 -27.21 -21.04 4.82
CA GLN A 192 -27.66 -20.80 3.45
C GLN A 192 -27.48 -19.32 3.05
N CYS A 193 -27.78 -18.39 3.97
CA CYS A 193 -27.54 -16.96 3.80
C CYS A 193 -26.04 -16.68 3.56
N LEU A 194 -25.14 -17.18 4.43
CA LEU A 194 -23.69 -17.03 4.28
C LEU A 194 -23.16 -17.60 2.96
N ASN A 195 -23.70 -18.73 2.50
CA ASN A 195 -23.29 -19.37 1.25
C ASN A 195 -23.82 -18.65 -0.01
N ALA A 196 -24.77 -17.73 0.12
CA ALA A 196 -25.34 -17.02 -1.02
C ALA A 196 -24.37 -15.99 -1.63
N SER A 197 -23.43 -15.46 -0.83
CA SER A 197 -22.41 -14.51 -1.29
C SER A 197 -21.31 -14.31 -0.24
N TYR A 198 -20.07 -14.17 -0.70
CA TYR A 198 -18.90 -13.88 0.14
C TYR A 198 -18.99 -12.56 0.93
N ARG A 199 -19.91 -11.66 0.55
CA ARG A 199 -20.12 -10.36 1.23
C ARG A 199 -20.92 -10.48 2.52
N ILE A 200 -21.70 -11.56 2.66
CA ILE A 200 -22.64 -11.79 3.76
C ILE A 200 -21.88 -12.22 5.01
N THR A 201 -22.23 -11.66 6.16
CA THR A 201 -21.68 -12.03 7.47
C THR A 201 -22.78 -12.53 8.40
N ASN A 202 -22.43 -12.83 9.66
CA ASN A 202 -23.41 -13.16 10.70
C ASN A 202 -24.31 -11.97 11.08
N ASP A 203 -23.97 -10.76 10.64
CA ASP A 203 -24.76 -9.54 10.84
C ASP A 203 -25.80 -9.32 9.75
N ASN A 204 -25.99 -10.31 8.88
CA ASN A 204 -27.02 -10.33 7.87
C ASN A 204 -28.09 -11.37 8.20
N ILE A 205 -29.30 -11.09 7.71
CA ILE A 205 -30.41 -12.03 7.65
C ILE A 205 -30.92 -12.04 6.22
N CYS A 206 -31.20 -13.23 5.67
CA CYS A 206 -31.65 -13.37 4.29
C CYS A 206 -33.06 -13.93 4.23
N THR A 207 -33.77 -13.58 3.17
CA THR A 207 -35.02 -14.26 2.80
C THR A 207 -34.87 -14.87 1.40
N LEU A 208 -35.52 -16.00 1.16
CA LEU A 208 -35.51 -16.66 -0.16
C LEU A 208 -36.94 -16.83 -0.64
N ASN A 209 -37.22 -16.31 -1.83
CA ASN A 209 -38.54 -16.43 -2.44
C ASN A 209 -38.43 -16.93 -3.88
N LYS A 210 -39.60 -17.20 -4.48
CA LYS A 210 -39.67 -17.65 -5.86
C LYS A 210 -39.22 -16.54 -6.80
N ARG A 211 -38.81 -16.91 -8.00
CA ARG A 211 -38.55 -15.94 -9.07
C ARG A 211 -39.82 -15.10 -9.30
N GLY A 212 -39.72 -13.78 -9.15
CA GLY A 212 -40.84 -12.84 -9.21
C GLY A 212 -41.33 -12.32 -7.85
N GLU A 213 -40.74 -12.72 -6.73
CA GLU A 213 -41.03 -12.22 -5.38
C GLU A 213 -39.77 -11.66 -4.67
N GLY A 214 -39.78 -10.40 -4.20
CA GLY A 214 -38.66 -9.85 -3.43
C GLY A 214 -38.46 -8.33 -3.48
N ALA A 215 -37.42 -7.86 -2.79
CA ALA A 215 -37.04 -6.45 -2.72
C ALA A 215 -36.47 -5.94 -4.06
N CYS A 216 -36.69 -4.66 -4.34
CA CYS A 216 -36.23 -4.00 -5.58
C CYS A 216 -35.91 -2.52 -5.31
N HIS A 217 -35.56 -1.75 -6.37
CA HIS A 217 -35.06 -0.39 -6.19
C HIS A 217 -36.10 0.51 -5.54
N GLY A 218 -35.76 1.13 -4.41
CA GLY A 218 -36.66 1.96 -3.58
C GLY A 218 -37.06 1.31 -2.26
N ASP A 219 -36.92 -0.02 -2.11
CA ASP A 219 -37.17 -0.71 -0.83
C ASP A 219 -36.01 -0.56 0.16
N SER A 220 -34.83 -0.14 -0.31
CA SER A 220 -33.63 0.09 0.49
C SER A 220 -33.92 0.88 1.77
N GLY A 221 -33.42 0.40 2.91
CA GLY A 221 -33.69 0.99 4.21
C GLY A 221 -35.06 0.66 4.81
N GLY A 222 -35.94 0.01 4.05
CA GLY A 222 -37.25 -0.44 4.50
C GLY A 222 -37.19 -1.57 5.53
N PRO A 223 -38.25 -1.76 6.34
CA PRO A 223 -38.28 -2.72 7.43
C PRO A 223 -38.66 -4.13 6.97
N LEU A 224 -37.95 -5.14 7.50
CA LEU A 224 -38.38 -6.53 7.51
C LEU A 224 -38.87 -6.88 8.93
N VAL A 225 -40.14 -7.24 9.07
CA VAL A 225 -40.82 -7.39 10.36
C VAL A 225 -41.30 -8.83 10.58
N ALA A 226 -41.03 -9.38 11.76
CA ALA A 226 -41.60 -10.64 12.23
C ALA A 226 -41.91 -10.53 13.72
N ASP A 227 -42.96 -11.20 14.18
CA ASP A 227 -43.37 -11.21 15.60
C ASP A 227 -43.49 -9.79 16.22
N ASN A 228 -44.04 -8.84 15.45
CA ASN A 228 -44.17 -7.41 15.82
C ASN A 228 -42.85 -6.68 16.13
N ALA A 229 -41.71 -7.22 15.69
CA ALA A 229 -40.40 -6.59 15.81
C ALA A 229 -39.71 -6.48 14.45
N GLN A 230 -38.94 -5.41 14.24
CA GLN A 230 -38.15 -5.26 13.02
C GLN A 230 -36.87 -6.10 13.12
N ILE A 231 -36.84 -7.23 12.41
CA ILE A 231 -35.72 -8.17 12.42
C ILE A 231 -34.64 -7.82 11.40
N GLY A 232 -34.99 -7.05 10.35
CA GLY A 232 -34.07 -6.69 9.28
C GLY A 232 -34.30 -5.29 8.68
N ILE A 233 -33.29 -4.80 7.97
CA ILE A 233 -33.32 -3.58 7.15
C ILE A 233 -32.90 -3.96 5.75
N VAL A 234 -33.67 -3.59 4.72
CA VAL A 234 -33.31 -3.88 3.31
C VAL A 234 -31.95 -3.25 3.00
N SER A 235 -30.97 -4.09 2.65
CA SER A 235 -29.59 -3.66 2.40
C SER A 235 -29.22 -3.82 0.92
N TRP A 236 -29.12 -5.05 0.44
CA TRP A 236 -28.79 -5.32 -0.96
C TRP A 236 -29.31 -6.69 -1.41
N GLY A 237 -29.32 -6.92 -2.72
CA GLY A 237 -29.77 -8.17 -3.33
C GLY A 237 -29.63 -8.08 -4.84
N ILE A 238 -29.94 -9.16 -5.56
CA ILE A 238 -30.07 -9.05 -7.02
C ILE A 238 -31.40 -8.38 -7.30
N PRO A 239 -31.40 -7.17 -7.90
CA PRO A 239 -32.60 -6.39 -8.00
C PRO A 239 -33.71 -7.17 -8.71
N CYS A 240 -34.89 -7.12 -8.06
CA CYS A 240 -36.19 -7.44 -8.64
C CYS A 240 -36.40 -8.94 -8.85
N ALA A 241 -36.17 -9.67 -7.76
CA ALA A 241 -36.69 -11.00 -7.53
C ALA A 241 -36.28 -12.07 -8.56
N ARG A 242 -34.99 -12.17 -8.86
CA ARG A 242 -34.46 -13.18 -9.81
C ARG A 242 -34.31 -14.59 -9.23
N GLY A 243 -34.92 -14.87 -8.07
CA GLY A 243 -34.82 -16.17 -7.39
C GLY A 243 -33.49 -16.41 -6.65
N ARG A 244 -32.82 -15.33 -6.23
CA ARG A 244 -31.70 -15.37 -5.27
C ARG A 244 -32.16 -14.74 -3.94
N PRO A 245 -31.50 -15.07 -2.81
CA PRO A 245 -31.87 -14.47 -1.53
C PRO A 245 -31.71 -12.95 -1.51
N ASP A 246 -32.70 -12.27 -0.91
CA ASP A 246 -32.61 -10.85 -0.56
C ASP A 246 -31.85 -10.72 0.76
N VAL A 247 -30.92 -9.77 0.84
CA VAL A 247 -30.02 -9.60 2.00
C VAL A 247 -30.43 -8.37 2.79
N PHE A 248 -30.63 -8.58 4.09
CA PHE A 248 -31.01 -7.55 5.05
C PHE A 248 -29.92 -7.40 6.11
N THR A 249 -29.74 -6.20 6.62
CA THR A 249 -28.94 -5.96 7.84
C THR A 249 -29.73 -6.47 9.04
N ARG A 250 -29.15 -7.39 9.82
CA ARG A 250 -29.79 -7.98 11.01
C ARG A 250 -29.84 -6.96 12.14
N VAL A 251 -31.03 -6.49 12.48
CA VAL A 251 -31.22 -5.40 13.48
C VAL A 251 -30.65 -5.78 14.85
N TYR A 252 -30.79 -7.04 15.25
CA TYR A 252 -30.32 -7.53 16.55
C TYR A 252 -28.81 -7.30 16.75
N SER A 253 -27.99 -7.48 15.70
CA SER A 253 -26.53 -7.26 15.76
C SER A 253 -26.13 -5.82 16.13
N TYR A 254 -27.05 -4.86 15.96
CA TYR A 254 -26.77 -3.43 16.17
C TYR A 254 -27.62 -2.81 17.29
N ILE A 255 -28.29 -3.61 18.12
CA ILE A 255 -29.15 -3.08 19.20
C ILE A 255 -28.40 -2.16 20.14
N ASP A 256 -27.18 -2.52 20.53
CA ASP A 256 -26.40 -1.70 21.44
C ASP A 256 -26.05 -0.36 20.80
N TRP A 257 -25.67 -0.37 19.52
CA TRP A 257 -25.41 0.84 18.74
C TRP A 257 -26.66 1.71 18.61
N ILE A 258 -27.82 1.12 18.30
CA ILE A 258 -29.11 1.82 18.23
C ILE A 258 -29.45 2.45 19.58
N LYS A 259 -29.34 1.67 20.66
CA LYS A 259 -29.65 2.13 22.02
C LYS A 259 -28.71 3.23 22.49
N ASP A 260 -27.42 3.14 22.18
CA ASP A 260 -26.43 4.15 22.57
C ASP A 260 -26.78 5.53 21.98
N HIS A 261 -27.15 5.58 20.70
CA HIS A 261 -27.54 6.81 20.02
C HIS A 261 -28.89 7.35 20.50
N ILE A 262 -29.86 6.46 20.81
CA ILE A 262 -31.21 6.84 21.24
C ILE A 262 -31.27 7.19 22.74
N ARG A 263 -30.40 6.63 23.59
CA ARG A 263 -30.39 6.82 25.06
C ARG A 263 -29.87 8.17 25.52
N THR A 264 -29.46 9.05 24.62
CA THR A 264 -29.10 10.45 24.94
C THR A 264 -30.24 11.28 25.54
N ARG A 265 -31.43 10.70 25.83
CA ARG A 265 -32.46 11.27 26.72
C ARG A 265 -32.87 10.42 27.94
N LEU A 266 -32.34 9.21 28.12
CA LEU A 266 -32.64 8.36 29.28
C LEU A 266 -31.50 8.32 30.33
N GLY A 267 -30.36 8.95 30.03
CA GLY A 267 -29.30 9.28 31.00
C GLY A 267 -29.43 10.65 31.68
N GLU A 268 -30.39 11.49 31.29
CA GLU A 268 -30.58 12.85 31.83
C GLU A 268 -31.85 13.03 32.67
N ARG A 269 -32.57 11.95 33.00
CA ARG A 269 -33.83 12.03 33.77
C ARG A 269 -33.99 11.00 34.89
N MET A 270 -32.88 10.58 35.50
CA MET A 270 -32.89 9.79 36.74
C MET A 270 -31.89 10.28 37.79
N VAL A 271 -31.75 11.61 37.90
CA VAL A 271 -31.35 12.31 39.14
C VAL A 271 -32.14 13.62 39.20
N SER A 272 -33.46 13.54 39.31
CA SER A 272 -34.24 14.69 39.77
C SER A 272 -35.56 14.22 40.36
N MET A 273 -35.72 14.55 41.64
CA MET A 273 -36.95 14.57 42.45
C MET A 273 -37.33 13.31 43.25
N SER A 274 -36.74 13.21 44.44
CA SER A 274 -37.51 13.10 45.71
C SER A 274 -37.00 14.21 46.63
N SER A 275 -37.75 15.30 46.82
CA SER A 275 -38.75 15.48 47.89
C SER A 275 -38.14 15.79 49.27
N MET A 276 -38.41 17.04 49.71
CA MET A 276 -38.36 17.61 51.06
C MET A 276 -37.00 17.99 51.69
N LEU A 277 -36.70 19.29 51.57
CA LEU A 277 -36.17 20.21 52.60
C LEU A 277 -35.43 19.58 53.78
N VAL A 278 -34.11 19.41 53.61
CA VAL A 278 -33.11 19.89 54.57
C VAL A 278 -32.01 20.51 53.72
N GLU A 279 -31.77 21.82 53.85
CA GLU A 279 -30.57 22.46 53.33
C GLU A 279 -29.35 21.91 54.09
N THR A 280 -28.81 20.79 53.66
CA THR A 280 -27.38 20.53 53.82
C THR A 280 -26.68 21.15 52.63
N VAL A 281 -26.25 22.40 52.81
CA VAL A 281 -25.30 23.06 51.91
C VAL A 281 -24.05 22.16 51.85
N SER A 282 -23.82 21.55 50.70
CA SER A 282 -22.54 20.92 50.40
C SER A 282 -21.58 22.05 50.05
N ILE A 283 -20.73 22.46 51.00
CA ILE A 283 -19.77 23.53 50.76
C ILE A 283 -18.43 22.93 50.31
N ASN A 284 -17.94 23.42 49.17
CA ASN A 284 -16.65 23.08 48.58
C ASN A 284 -15.53 23.78 49.37
N TYR A 285 -14.50 23.05 49.81
CA TYR A 285 -13.51 23.54 50.78
C TYR A 285 -12.52 24.56 50.18
N GLU A 286 -12.33 24.57 48.86
CA GLU A 286 -11.41 25.48 48.17
C GLU A 286 -11.95 26.92 48.02
N ASP A 287 -13.24 27.15 48.29
CA ASP A 287 -13.87 28.48 48.22
C ASP A 287 -13.71 29.30 49.52
N PHE A 288 -13.21 28.72 50.61
CA PHE A 288 -12.97 29.41 51.89
C PHE A 288 -11.50 29.78 52.08
N ASN A 289 -11.00 30.72 51.28
CA ASN A 289 -9.70 31.34 51.52
C ASN A 289 -9.66 32.10 52.86
N GLU A 290 -8.44 32.28 53.42
CA GLU A 290 -8.15 32.99 54.68
C GLU A 290 -8.82 34.38 54.82
N SER A 291 -9.31 34.95 53.71
CA SER A 291 -10.15 36.15 53.65
C SER A 291 -11.46 36.06 54.45
N PHE A 292 -12.10 34.88 54.57
CA PHE A 292 -13.40 34.75 55.27
C PHE A 292 -13.28 34.77 56.80
N LEU A 293 -12.08 34.50 57.32
CA LEU A 293 -11.76 34.50 58.76
C LEU A 293 -10.95 35.73 59.17
N THR A 294 -10.86 36.74 58.30
CA THR A 294 -10.23 38.03 58.62
C THR A 294 -11.29 39.13 58.69
N CYS A 295 -11.05 40.09 59.56
CA CYS A 295 -11.89 41.27 59.67
C CYS A 295 -11.69 42.14 58.43
N GLY A 296 -12.73 42.31 57.59
CA GLY A 296 -12.65 43.17 56.40
C GLY A 296 -12.33 44.65 56.66
N THR A 297 -12.22 45.08 57.92
CA THR A 297 -11.83 46.44 58.31
C THR A 297 -10.34 46.58 58.67
N CYS A 298 -9.75 45.64 59.41
CA CYS A 298 -8.31 45.67 59.74
C CYS A 298 -7.48 44.61 59.03
N LEU A 299 -8.12 43.69 58.32
CA LEU A 299 -7.55 42.52 57.67
C LEU A 299 -6.86 41.53 58.63
N CYS A 300 -6.98 41.72 59.95
CA CYS A 300 -6.49 40.78 60.95
C CYS A 300 -7.44 39.57 61.08
N VAL A 301 -6.88 38.39 61.35
CA VAL A 301 -7.62 37.15 61.58
C VAL A 301 -8.46 37.27 62.86
N TYR A 302 -9.70 36.76 62.83
CA TYR A 302 -10.55 36.71 64.02
C TYR A 302 -10.00 35.74 65.07
N ASP A 303 -10.04 36.16 66.33
CA ASP A 303 -9.53 35.38 67.46
C ASP A 303 -10.47 35.42 68.68
N GLY A 304 -10.10 34.71 69.75
CA GLY A 304 -10.85 34.71 71.02
C GLY A 304 -10.53 35.90 71.94
N GLY A 305 -9.73 36.88 71.49
CA GLY A 305 -9.23 38.01 72.29
C GLY A 305 -9.70 39.37 71.76
N GLU A 306 -8.76 40.22 71.34
CA GLU A 306 -9.05 41.59 70.89
C GLU A 306 -9.75 41.63 69.52
N HIS A 307 -9.51 40.65 68.65
CA HIS A 307 -10.10 40.54 67.32
C HIS A 307 -11.31 39.59 67.32
N THR A 308 -12.11 39.59 68.38
CA THR A 308 -13.33 38.77 68.45
C THR A 308 -14.39 39.20 67.43
N PRO A 309 -14.98 38.27 66.66
CA PRO A 309 -15.95 38.59 65.62
C PRO A 309 -17.30 38.96 66.24
N LYS A 310 -17.76 40.20 65.98
CA LYS A 310 -19.07 40.70 66.42
C LYS A 310 -19.99 40.86 65.22
N LEU A 311 -21.19 40.34 65.34
CA LEU A 311 -22.23 40.39 64.32
C LEU A 311 -23.04 41.67 64.49
N LEU A 312 -23.11 42.47 63.44
CA LEU A 312 -23.97 43.65 63.37
C LEU A 312 -25.38 43.25 62.92
N PRO A 313 -26.43 44.03 63.26
CA PRO A 313 -27.80 43.81 62.79
C PRO A 313 -27.93 43.68 61.26
N CYS A 314 -27.05 44.35 60.51
CA CYS A 314 -26.96 44.26 59.05
C CYS A 314 -26.29 42.95 58.54
N SER A 315 -26.16 41.95 59.41
CA SER A 315 -25.54 40.63 59.17
C SER A 315 -24.06 40.64 58.78
N HIS A 316 -23.39 41.80 58.85
CA HIS A 316 -21.94 41.89 58.65
C HIS A 316 -21.18 41.60 59.94
N THR A 317 -20.05 40.91 59.83
CA THR A 317 -19.16 40.61 60.96
C THR A 317 -17.95 41.53 60.93
N VAL A 318 -17.61 42.15 62.06
CA VAL A 318 -16.43 43.03 62.22
C VAL A 318 -15.81 42.76 63.59
N CYS A 319 -14.49 42.88 63.71
CA CYS A 319 -13.83 42.55 64.97
C CYS A 319 -14.12 43.61 66.05
N LEU A 320 -14.12 43.18 67.31
CA LEU A 320 -14.41 44.02 68.46
C LEU A 320 -13.47 45.23 68.54
N HIS A 321 -12.17 45.05 68.29
CA HIS A 321 -11.20 46.15 68.25
C HIS A 321 -11.58 47.24 67.23
N CYS A 322 -11.91 46.87 65.99
CA CYS A 322 -12.32 47.81 64.95
C CYS A 322 -13.62 48.53 65.28
N LEU A 323 -14.64 47.80 65.75
CA LEU A 323 -15.92 48.41 66.12
C LEU A 323 -15.76 49.38 67.29
N THR A 324 -14.90 49.07 68.26
CA THR A 324 -14.65 49.95 69.40
C THR A 324 -13.98 51.26 68.97
N ARG A 325 -13.01 51.21 68.04
CA ARG A 325 -12.40 52.41 67.44
C ARG A 325 -13.37 53.22 66.59
N ILE A 326 -14.18 52.55 65.77
CA ILE A 326 -15.17 53.23 64.91
C ILE A 326 -16.22 53.93 65.77
N ALA A 327 -16.76 53.23 66.77
CA ALA A 327 -17.70 53.81 67.73
C ALA A 327 -17.06 55.02 68.42
N ALA A 328 -15.84 54.92 68.97
CA ALA A 328 -15.17 56.04 69.63
C ALA A 328 -14.96 57.27 68.72
N SER A 329 -14.79 57.06 67.40
CA SER A 329 -14.60 58.15 66.43
C SER A 329 -15.90 58.79 65.92
N GLN A 330 -16.99 58.03 65.81
CA GLN A 330 -18.23 58.47 65.15
C GLN A 330 -19.40 58.79 66.11
N THR A 331 -19.31 58.42 67.39
CA THR A 331 -20.48 58.46 68.31
C THR A 331 -20.57 59.69 69.21
N ARG A 332 -19.84 60.77 68.93
CA ARG A 332 -19.79 61.93 69.85
C ARG A 332 -21.14 62.61 70.12
N GLU A 333 -22.19 62.38 69.31
CA GLU A 333 -23.50 63.04 69.53
C GLU A 333 -24.77 62.18 69.36
N THR A 334 -24.72 60.92 68.88
CA THR A 334 -25.97 60.18 68.51
C THR A 334 -26.09 58.73 68.98
N GLY A 335 -25.11 58.16 69.71
CA GLY A 335 -25.20 56.78 70.24
C GLY A 335 -25.30 55.67 69.17
N ALA A 336 -25.00 55.99 67.92
CA ALA A 336 -25.03 55.09 66.77
C ALA A 336 -23.80 55.31 65.87
N PHE A 337 -23.38 54.29 65.12
CA PHE A 337 -22.30 54.36 64.13
C PHE A 337 -22.71 53.68 62.83
N ARG A 338 -22.03 53.97 61.71
CA ARG A 338 -22.33 53.29 60.44
C ARG A 338 -21.47 52.05 60.26
N CYS A 339 -22.07 50.95 59.80
CA CYS A 339 -21.35 49.73 59.45
C CYS A 339 -20.23 50.06 58.43
N PRO A 340 -18.97 49.65 58.66
CA PRO A 340 -17.87 49.96 57.73
C PRO A 340 -18.02 49.28 56.36
N ILE A 341 -18.83 48.22 56.27
CA ILE A 341 -19.01 47.44 55.03
C ILE A 341 -20.22 47.95 54.24
N CYS A 342 -21.43 47.94 54.83
CA CYS A 342 -22.65 48.35 54.11
C CYS A 342 -23.16 49.77 54.42
N ARG A 343 -22.52 50.50 55.35
CA ARG A 343 -22.87 51.88 55.77
C ARG A 343 -24.24 52.07 56.43
N GLU A 344 -24.94 50.98 56.77
CA GLU A 344 -26.17 50.98 57.55
C GLU A 344 -25.93 51.53 58.97
N LEU A 345 -26.90 52.28 59.51
CA LEU A 345 -26.77 52.91 60.82
C LEU A 345 -27.09 51.92 61.94
N ILE A 346 -26.10 51.62 62.78
CA ILE A 346 -26.21 50.66 63.87
C ILE A 346 -26.23 51.40 65.21
N THR A 347 -27.26 51.17 66.01
CA THR A 347 -27.38 51.71 67.38
C THR A 347 -26.57 50.86 68.36
N ILE A 348 -25.85 51.52 69.28
CA ILE A 348 -25.01 50.82 70.25
C ILE A 348 -25.88 50.35 71.43
N PRO A 349 -25.84 49.06 71.81
CA PRO A 349 -26.58 48.57 72.98
C PRO A 349 -26.10 49.23 74.28
N ARG A 350 -26.92 49.21 75.34
CA ARG A 350 -26.62 49.84 76.64
C ARG A 350 -25.31 49.36 77.31
N GLY A 351 -24.73 48.22 76.88
CA GLY A 351 -23.43 47.70 77.32
C GLY A 351 -22.25 48.05 76.42
N GLY A 352 -22.40 49.01 75.49
CA GLY A 352 -21.36 49.40 74.54
C GLY A 352 -21.16 48.39 73.40
N VAL A 353 -20.12 48.60 72.61
CA VAL A 353 -19.75 47.73 71.48
C VAL A 353 -19.54 46.25 71.87
N PRO A 354 -18.96 45.90 73.05
CA PRO A 354 -18.79 44.50 73.45
C PRO A 354 -20.11 43.74 73.60
N ALA A 355 -21.22 44.44 73.88
CA ALA A 355 -22.55 43.85 74.04
C ALA A 355 -23.22 43.45 72.71
N LEU A 356 -22.59 43.71 71.56
CA LEU A 356 -23.05 43.17 70.28
C LEU A 356 -22.91 41.63 70.25
N PRO A 357 -23.84 40.92 69.58
CA PRO A 357 -23.83 39.47 69.54
C PRO A 357 -22.56 38.92 68.85
N PRO A 358 -22.00 37.79 69.31
CA PRO A 358 -20.88 37.15 68.63
C PRO A 358 -21.34 36.49 67.32
N SER A 359 -20.47 36.41 66.32
CA SER A 359 -20.77 35.70 65.07
C SER A 359 -20.63 34.18 65.27
N PHE A 360 -21.76 33.47 65.32
CA PHE A 360 -21.79 32.02 65.56
C PHE A 360 -21.11 31.23 64.43
N LEU A 361 -21.36 31.61 63.18
CA LEU A 361 -20.80 30.96 62.00
C LEU A 361 -19.27 31.05 61.96
N VAL A 362 -18.72 32.25 62.18
CA VAL A 362 -17.26 32.47 62.17
C VAL A 362 -16.60 31.71 63.33
N ASN A 363 -17.23 31.70 64.52
CA ASN A 363 -16.70 30.95 65.66
C ASN A 363 -16.73 29.43 65.46
N GLN A 364 -17.76 28.87 64.83
CA GLN A 364 -17.80 27.44 64.50
C GLN A 364 -16.76 27.06 63.45
N LEU A 365 -16.53 27.90 62.45
CA LEU A 365 -15.48 27.69 61.46
C LEU A 365 -14.07 27.79 62.08
N LEU A 366 -13.85 28.72 63.01
CA LEU A 366 -12.61 28.80 63.78
C LEU A 366 -12.36 27.52 64.60
N ASP A 367 -13.39 26.96 65.25
CA ASP A 367 -13.27 25.70 66.01
C ASP A 367 -13.01 24.50 65.07
N LEU A 368 -13.67 24.44 63.91
CA LEU A 368 -13.52 23.38 62.91
C LEU A 368 -12.12 23.38 62.27
N MET A 369 -11.58 24.55 61.91
CA MET A 369 -10.20 24.66 61.41
C MET A 369 -9.16 24.29 62.47
N SER A 370 -9.43 24.60 63.74
CA SER A 370 -8.54 24.26 64.86
C SER A 370 -8.46 22.75 65.12
N ARG A 371 -9.55 22.01 64.83
CA ARG A 371 -9.62 20.55 64.95
C ARG A 371 -8.88 19.84 63.82
N GLN A 372 -9.04 20.26 62.56
CA GLN A 372 -8.37 19.61 61.41
C GLN A 372 -6.84 19.79 61.39
N ARG A 373 -6.29 20.94 61.83
CA ARG A 373 -4.82 21.10 61.92
C ARG A 373 -4.17 20.11 62.91
N ARG A 374 -4.92 19.55 63.85
CA ARG A 374 -4.41 18.57 64.81
C ARG A 374 -4.37 17.13 64.27
N GLU A 375 -5.04 16.82 63.16
CA GLU A 375 -5.18 15.44 62.65
C GLU A 375 -4.19 15.07 61.51
N VAL A 376 -3.43 16.00 60.93
CA VAL A 376 -2.56 15.71 59.76
C VAL A 376 -1.05 15.66 60.10
N ILE A 377 -0.64 15.96 61.33
CA ILE A 377 0.76 15.85 61.75
C ILE A 377 0.92 14.55 62.54
N PRO A 378 1.43 13.45 61.93
CA PRO A 378 1.73 12.25 62.68
C PRO A 378 2.78 12.58 63.73
N LYS A 379 2.43 12.35 64.99
CA LYS A 379 3.34 12.51 66.12
C LYS A 379 4.00 11.17 66.42
N CYS A 380 5.11 11.21 67.14
CA CYS A 380 5.75 9.97 67.56
C CYS A 380 4.78 9.10 68.37
N SER A 381 4.64 7.82 68.01
CA SER A 381 3.78 6.84 68.70
C SER A 381 4.15 6.66 70.17
N VAL A 382 5.40 6.93 70.53
CA VAL A 382 5.92 6.86 71.91
C VAL A 382 5.86 8.21 72.61
N HIS A 383 6.02 9.32 71.88
CA HIS A 383 6.11 10.68 72.42
C HIS A 383 5.05 11.59 71.77
N ILE A 384 3.85 11.59 72.36
CA ILE A 384 2.64 12.24 71.83
C ILE A 384 2.75 13.78 71.73
N ASN A 385 3.76 14.39 72.35
CA ASN A 385 4.00 15.84 72.32
C ASN A 385 5.17 16.26 71.41
N GLN A 386 5.81 15.34 70.70
CA GLN A 386 6.95 15.62 69.83
C GLN A 386 6.58 15.44 68.35
N GLU A 387 6.95 16.42 67.53
CA GLU A 387 6.78 16.37 66.08
C GLU A 387 7.82 15.44 65.44
N LEU A 388 7.43 14.77 64.37
CA LEU A 388 8.34 13.95 63.57
C LEU A 388 9.16 14.85 62.63
N LEU A 389 10.45 14.54 62.52
CA LEU A 389 11.40 15.18 61.63
C LEU A 389 11.86 14.18 60.56
N PHE A 390 12.23 14.69 59.39
CA PHE A 390 12.74 13.90 58.28
C PHE A 390 14.10 14.44 57.85
N CYS A 391 15.07 13.54 57.71
CA CYS A 391 16.39 13.87 57.19
C CYS A 391 16.45 13.52 55.70
N GLU A 392 16.53 14.54 54.83
CA GLU A 392 16.60 14.32 53.37
C GLU A 392 17.87 13.55 52.97
N THR A 393 18.97 13.75 53.69
CA THR A 393 20.26 13.11 53.41
C THR A 393 20.27 11.60 53.75
N CYS A 394 19.46 11.17 54.71
CA CYS A 394 19.46 9.79 55.21
C CYS A 394 18.16 9.04 54.90
N ASP A 395 17.15 9.71 54.35
CA ASP A 395 15.82 9.19 54.04
C ASP A 395 15.15 8.51 55.26
N THR A 396 15.32 9.10 56.45
CA THR A 396 14.74 8.56 57.70
C THR A 396 13.88 9.57 58.43
N VAL A 397 12.76 9.07 58.96
CA VAL A 397 11.84 9.81 59.85
C VAL A 397 12.17 9.48 61.30
N PHE A 398 12.29 10.48 62.15
CA PHE A 398 12.63 10.28 63.55
C PHE A 398 12.01 11.34 64.47
N CYS A 399 12.02 11.05 65.79
CA CYS A 399 11.64 11.98 66.83
C CYS A 399 12.88 12.35 67.66
N THR A 400 13.06 13.63 68.01
CA THR A 400 14.26 14.12 68.71
C THR A 400 14.51 13.42 70.06
N VAL A 401 13.44 13.03 70.76
CA VAL A 401 13.52 12.33 72.05
C VAL A 401 13.90 10.86 71.87
N CYS A 402 13.40 10.22 70.81
CA CYS A 402 13.66 8.81 70.49
C CYS A 402 15.12 8.56 70.14
N THR A 403 15.75 9.55 69.49
CA THR A 403 17.14 9.47 69.04
C THR A 403 18.09 10.24 69.95
N GLY A 404 17.62 10.75 71.10
CA GLY A 404 18.47 11.48 72.07
C GLY A 404 19.14 12.74 71.51
N GLY A 405 18.52 13.40 70.53
CA GLY A 405 19.09 14.56 69.82
C GLY A 405 20.14 14.22 68.76
N ASN A 406 20.56 12.96 68.62
CA ASN A 406 21.53 12.52 67.61
C ASN A 406 20.92 11.43 66.70
N HIS A 407 20.62 11.79 65.46
CA HIS A 407 20.19 10.85 64.42
C HIS A 407 21.39 10.18 63.68
N ALA A 408 22.63 10.49 64.08
CA ALA A 408 23.88 10.09 63.42
C ALA A 408 24.23 8.57 63.44
N GLY A 409 23.32 7.71 63.89
CA GLY A 409 23.59 6.28 64.08
C GLY A 409 23.55 5.41 62.82
N THR A 410 23.15 5.95 61.66
CA THR A 410 22.83 5.12 60.48
C THR A 410 23.68 5.37 59.23
N SER A 411 24.61 6.34 59.21
CA SER A 411 25.60 6.46 58.11
C SER A 411 26.83 7.29 58.51
N PRO A 412 28.05 6.73 58.46
CA PRO A 412 29.28 7.45 58.77
C PRO A 412 29.80 8.18 57.51
N GLY A 413 29.68 9.52 57.46
CA GLY A 413 30.37 10.29 56.40
C GLY A 413 29.95 11.73 56.12
N CYS A 414 28.79 12.21 56.58
CA CYS A 414 28.35 13.58 56.30
C CYS A 414 28.22 14.41 57.58
N THR A 415 28.87 15.57 57.63
CA THR A 415 28.88 16.48 58.80
C THR A 415 27.70 17.46 58.82
N GLU A 416 26.90 17.55 57.76
CA GLU A 416 25.72 18.41 57.68
C GLU A 416 24.54 17.65 57.07
N HIS A 417 23.50 17.44 57.87
CA HIS A 417 22.27 16.75 57.48
C HIS A 417 21.13 17.75 57.42
N THR A 418 20.44 17.84 56.28
CA THR A 418 19.28 18.74 56.12
C THR A 418 18.06 18.07 56.73
N ILE A 419 17.65 18.57 57.90
CA ILE A 419 16.50 18.06 58.65
C ILE A 419 15.35 19.05 58.49
N ILE A 420 14.22 18.54 58.03
CA ILE A 420 12.99 19.32 57.87
C ILE A 420 11.86 18.67 58.69
N PRO A 421 10.85 19.46 59.11
CA PRO A 421 9.62 18.90 59.65
C PRO A 421 9.01 17.88 58.69
N PHE A 422 8.57 16.73 59.20
CA PHE A 422 8.03 15.65 58.37
C PHE A 422 6.78 16.07 57.59
N SER A 423 6.00 17.01 58.12
CA SER A 423 4.86 17.62 57.43
C SER A 423 5.26 18.35 56.13
N ILE A 424 6.42 19.00 56.11
CA ILE A 424 6.95 19.69 54.92
C ILE A 424 7.51 18.67 53.93
N ALA A 425 8.18 17.62 54.42
CA ALA A 425 8.70 16.54 53.60
C ALA A 425 7.58 15.81 52.83
N ILE A 426 6.50 15.42 53.53
CA ILE A 426 5.33 14.78 52.91
C ILE A 426 4.73 15.66 51.81
N LYS A 427 4.56 16.96 52.07
CA LYS A 427 3.97 17.88 51.10
C LYS A 427 4.83 17.96 49.82
N ARG A 428 6.14 18.16 49.98
CA ARG A 428 7.08 18.24 48.84
C ARG A 428 7.15 16.94 48.05
N MET A 429 7.25 15.80 48.73
CA MET A 429 7.29 14.48 48.07
C MET A 429 5.99 14.17 47.33
N SER A 430 4.84 14.57 47.88
CA SER A 430 3.54 14.40 47.22
C SER A 430 3.44 15.23 45.95
N GLU A 431 3.92 16.47 45.96
CA GLU A 431 3.98 17.35 44.78
C GLU A 431 4.91 16.79 43.68
N ILE A 432 6.08 16.26 44.07
CA ILE A 432 7.01 15.61 43.13
C ILE A 432 6.40 14.34 42.51
N LEU A 433 5.73 13.52 43.32
CA LEU A 433 5.05 12.31 42.86
C LEU A 433 3.93 12.66 41.86
N LEU A 434 3.13 13.68 42.15
CA LEU A 434 2.09 14.18 41.23
C LEU A 434 2.69 14.71 39.93
N TYR A 435 3.78 15.48 39.99
CA TYR A 435 4.47 15.96 38.79
C TYR A 435 4.97 14.79 37.92
N LYS A 436 5.62 13.79 38.53
CA LYS A 436 6.14 12.61 37.81
C LYS A 436 5.01 11.72 37.27
N ALA A 437 3.92 11.57 38.01
CA ALA A 437 2.73 10.86 37.54
C ALA A 437 2.12 11.56 36.31
N ASN A 438 1.98 12.89 36.34
CA ASN A 438 1.49 13.66 35.20
C ASN A 438 2.43 13.62 33.99
N GLU A 439 3.76 13.64 34.20
CA GLU A 439 4.75 13.43 33.13
C GLU A 439 4.60 12.03 32.49
N CYS A 440 4.38 11.00 33.31
CA CYS A 440 4.15 9.64 32.84
C CYS A 440 2.84 9.51 32.05
N ILE A 441 1.74 10.08 32.57
CA ILE A 441 0.44 10.10 31.87
C ILE A 441 0.59 10.78 30.51
N SER A 442 1.23 11.95 30.45
CA SER A 442 1.45 12.67 29.18
C SER A 442 2.20 11.81 28.14
N LYS A 443 3.28 11.13 28.55
CA LYS A 443 4.02 10.22 27.65
C LYS A 443 3.19 9.00 27.23
N LEU A 444 2.38 8.44 28.14
CA LEU A 444 1.49 7.32 27.84
C LEU A 444 0.36 7.73 26.88
N THR A 445 -0.23 8.92 27.05
CA THR A 445 -1.22 9.48 26.13
C THR A 445 -0.62 9.67 24.74
N GLN A 446 0.59 10.24 24.64
CA GLN A 446 1.29 10.38 23.36
C GLN A 446 1.56 9.02 22.68
N ALA A 447 1.94 8.01 23.47
CA ALA A 447 2.12 6.65 22.97
C ALA A 447 0.79 6.04 22.49
N GLN A 448 -0.30 6.25 23.23
CA GLN A 448 -1.64 5.81 22.87
C GLN A 448 -2.11 6.44 21.55
N ASP A 449 -1.93 7.75 21.37
CA ASP A 449 -2.28 8.46 20.14
C ASP A 449 -1.47 7.94 18.95
N SER A 450 -0.18 7.67 19.16
CA SER A 450 0.70 7.10 18.14
C SER A 450 0.24 5.70 17.71
N VAL A 451 -0.15 4.84 18.65
CA VAL A 451 -0.69 3.49 18.36
C VAL A 451 -2.04 3.59 17.66
N THR A 452 -2.92 4.48 18.12
CA THR A 452 -4.25 4.68 17.52
C THR A 452 -4.14 5.15 16.07
N THR A 453 -3.19 6.04 15.77
CA THR A 453 -2.91 6.52 14.41
C THR A 453 -2.42 5.36 13.51
N GLU A 454 -1.57 4.47 14.03
CA GLU A 454 -1.13 3.29 13.27
C GLU A 454 -2.22 2.25 13.05
N LEU A 455 -3.13 2.07 14.01
CA LEU A 455 -4.31 1.22 13.81
C LEU A 455 -5.18 1.76 12.65
N GLN A 456 -5.42 3.08 12.61
CA GLN A 456 -6.16 3.71 11.51
C GLN A 456 -5.43 3.56 10.16
N ARG A 457 -4.10 3.72 10.14
CA ARG A 457 -3.28 3.49 8.94
C ARG A 457 -3.34 2.03 8.47
N LEU A 458 -3.32 1.07 9.39
CA LEU A 458 -3.44 -0.35 9.09
C LEU A 458 -4.81 -0.68 8.51
N GLU A 459 -5.89 -0.15 9.08
CA GLU A 459 -7.26 -0.31 8.55
C GLU A 459 -7.35 0.26 7.12
N ALA A 460 -6.87 1.48 6.89
CA ALA A 460 -6.85 2.10 5.56
C ALA A 460 -5.95 1.35 4.56
N SER A 461 -4.79 0.85 5.01
CA SER A 461 -3.91 0.01 4.17
C SER A 461 -4.57 -1.31 3.81
N THR A 462 -5.29 -1.92 4.75
CA THR A 462 -6.02 -3.18 4.52
C THR A 462 -7.11 -2.96 3.48
N GLU A 463 -7.88 -1.88 3.57
CA GLU A 463 -8.92 -1.55 2.59
C GLU A 463 -8.32 -1.27 1.20
N ARG A 464 -7.18 -0.56 1.12
CA ARG A 464 -6.45 -0.36 -0.14
C ARG A 464 -5.95 -1.67 -0.74
N CYS A 465 -5.36 -2.56 0.06
CA CYS A 465 -4.89 -3.86 -0.41
C CYS A 465 -6.04 -4.75 -0.90
N LEU A 466 -7.15 -4.81 -0.17
CA LEU A 466 -8.34 -5.55 -0.60
C LEU A 466 -8.90 -5.00 -1.91
N SER A 467 -8.99 -3.68 -2.04
CA SER A 467 -9.44 -3.03 -3.28
C SER A 467 -8.50 -3.30 -4.45
N ALA A 468 -7.18 -3.33 -4.22
CA ALA A 468 -6.19 -3.65 -5.24
C ALA A 468 -6.32 -5.11 -5.71
N VAL A 469 -6.51 -6.06 -4.77
CA VAL A 469 -6.80 -7.46 -5.10
C VAL A 469 -8.06 -7.55 -5.94
N ASP A 470 -9.16 -6.92 -5.52
CA ASP A 470 -10.42 -6.94 -6.26
C ASP A 470 -10.27 -6.37 -7.69
N ASN A 471 -9.50 -5.29 -7.85
CA ASN A 471 -9.25 -4.67 -9.16
C ASN A 471 -8.41 -5.56 -10.09
N GLU A 472 -7.33 -6.17 -9.60
CA GLU A 472 -6.48 -7.09 -10.39
C GLU A 472 -7.29 -8.32 -10.85
N PHE A 473 -8.07 -8.91 -9.95
CA PHE A 473 -8.93 -10.04 -10.31
C PHE A 473 -10.05 -9.62 -11.27
N ALA A 474 -10.57 -8.40 -11.17
CA ALA A 474 -11.54 -7.88 -12.14
C ALA A 474 -10.97 -7.75 -13.56
N ASP A 475 -9.72 -7.31 -13.72
CA ASP A 475 -9.06 -7.23 -15.03
C ASP A 475 -8.84 -8.62 -15.65
N ILE A 476 -8.42 -9.60 -14.84
CA ILE A 476 -8.26 -10.99 -15.29
C ILE A 476 -9.60 -11.58 -15.74
N ILE A 477 -10.66 -11.38 -14.94
CA ILE A 477 -12.02 -11.81 -15.32
C ILE A 477 -12.44 -11.14 -16.64
N ALA A 478 -12.15 -9.84 -16.82
CA ALA A 478 -12.46 -9.13 -18.06
C ALA A 478 -11.73 -9.70 -19.27
N LYS A 479 -10.43 -10.06 -19.14
CA LYS A 479 -9.66 -10.71 -20.22
C LYS A 479 -10.21 -12.09 -20.57
N ILE A 480 -10.61 -12.88 -19.56
CA ILE A 480 -11.22 -14.21 -19.76
C ILE A 480 -12.58 -14.08 -20.47
N GLU A 481 -13.45 -13.17 -20.00
CA GLU A 481 -14.76 -12.95 -20.62
C GLU A 481 -14.65 -12.36 -22.04
N ARG A 482 -13.64 -11.51 -22.29
CA ARG A 482 -13.33 -11.05 -23.65
C ARG A 482 -12.98 -12.23 -24.57
N ARG A 483 -12.07 -13.12 -24.13
CA ARG A 483 -11.68 -14.28 -24.94
C ARG A 483 -12.86 -15.22 -25.20
N ARG A 484 -13.72 -15.41 -24.20
CA ARG A 484 -14.97 -16.16 -24.35
C ARG A 484 -15.87 -15.55 -25.43
N THR A 485 -16.04 -14.23 -25.41
CA THR A 485 -16.86 -13.51 -26.40
C THR A 485 -16.28 -13.63 -27.80
N GLU A 486 -14.97 -13.45 -27.96
CA GLU A 486 -14.27 -13.62 -29.24
C GLU A 486 -14.47 -15.02 -29.84
N LEU A 487 -14.40 -16.07 -29.01
CA LEU A 487 -14.64 -17.45 -29.45
C LEU A 487 -16.10 -17.69 -29.85
N GLN A 488 -17.06 -17.13 -29.10
CA GLN A 488 -18.49 -17.20 -29.45
C GLN A 488 -18.78 -16.50 -30.78
N GLU A 489 -18.20 -15.33 -31.01
CA GLU A 489 -18.33 -14.59 -32.26
C GLU A 489 -17.69 -15.34 -33.44
N ALA A 490 -16.53 -15.96 -33.24
CA ALA A 490 -15.86 -16.78 -34.25
C ALA A 490 -16.71 -18.00 -34.66
N VAL A 491 -17.33 -18.70 -33.69
CA VAL A 491 -18.26 -19.81 -33.97
C VAL A 491 -19.48 -19.31 -34.74
N ALA A 492 -20.06 -18.17 -34.33
CA ALA A 492 -21.19 -17.58 -35.01
C ALA A 492 -20.85 -17.13 -36.45
N ALA A 493 -19.63 -16.62 -36.67
CA ALA A 493 -19.14 -16.25 -37.99
C ALA A 493 -18.97 -17.48 -38.90
N ALA A 494 -18.28 -18.51 -38.43
CA ALA A 494 -18.10 -19.75 -39.20
C ALA A 494 -19.44 -20.41 -39.59
N ALA A 495 -20.43 -20.36 -38.70
CA ALA A 495 -21.78 -20.84 -38.99
C ALA A 495 -22.49 -19.99 -40.06
N ARG A 496 -22.34 -18.66 -40.02
CA ARG A 496 -22.90 -17.76 -41.05
C ARG A 496 -22.28 -18.01 -42.41
N ASP A 497 -20.96 -18.14 -42.48
CA ASP A 497 -20.24 -18.32 -43.75
C ASP A 497 -20.61 -19.64 -44.41
N LYS A 498 -20.60 -20.75 -43.64
CA LYS A 498 -21.07 -22.07 -44.12
C LYS A 498 -22.52 -22.02 -44.59
N LYS A 499 -23.40 -21.32 -43.85
CA LYS A 499 -24.81 -21.15 -44.22
C LYS A 499 -24.96 -20.36 -45.53
N HIS A 500 -24.17 -19.30 -45.71
CA HIS A 500 -24.23 -18.46 -46.90
C HIS A 500 -23.90 -19.24 -48.18
N VAL A 501 -22.83 -20.06 -48.16
CA VAL A 501 -22.44 -20.91 -49.29
C VAL A 501 -23.56 -21.90 -49.66
N LEU A 502 -24.23 -22.47 -48.65
CA LEU A 502 -25.35 -23.38 -48.86
C LEU A 502 -26.59 -22.67 -49.42
N GLU A 503 -26.89 -21.45 -48.96
CA GLU A 503 -28.00 -20.63 -49.46
C GLU A 503 -27.77 -20.20 -50.92
N GLU A 504 -26.55 -19.82 -51.29
CA GLU A 504 -26.19 -19.51 -52.68
C GLU A 504 -26.32 -20.73 -53.60
N GLN A 505 -25.84 -21.90 -53.15
CA GLN A 505 -26.00 -23.14 -53.91
C GLN A 505 -27.49 -23.51 -54.05
N HIS A 506 -28.29 -23.33 -52.99
CA HIS A 506 -29.73 -23.55 -53.02
C HIS A 506 -30.42 -22.65 -54.04
N ALA A 507 -30.09 -21.36 -54.05
CA ALA A 507 -30.65 -20.40 -55.01
C ALA A 507 -30.30 -20.75 -56.47
N LEU A 508 -29.06 -21.22 -56.72
CA LEU A 508 -28.64 -21.68 -58.04
C LEU A 508 -29.41 -22.92 -58.48
N ILE A 509 -29.61 -23.89 -57.58
CA ILE A 509 -30.39 -25.11 -57.84
C ILE A 509 -31.86 -24.75 -58.13
N GLU A 510 -32.46 -23.83 -57.37
CA GLU A 510 -33.82 -23.37 -57.64
C GLU A 510 -33.95 -22.67 -59.00
N ALA A 511 -32.96 -21.84 -59.38
CA ALA A 511 -32.95 -21.16 -60.67
C ALA A 511 -32.90 -22.15 -61.85
N GLU A 512 -31.98 -23.12 -61.82
CA GLU A 512 -31.88 -24.15 -62.86
C GLU A 512 -33.10 -25.07 -62.88
N LYS A 513 -33.64 -25.45 -61.72
CA LYS A 513 -34.89 -26.21 -61.63
C LYS A 513 -36.05 -25.46 -62.29
N ASN A 514 -36.21 -24.18 -61.99
CA ASN A 514 -37.28 -23.35 -62.57
C ASN A 514 -37.13 -23.21 -64.08
N LYS A 515 -35.90 -23.08 -64.59
CA LYS A 515 -35.62 -23.02 -66.03
C LYS A 515 -35.99 -24.32 -66.73
N VAL A 516 -35.57 -25.47 -66.18
CA VAL A 516 -35.95 -26.79 -66.73
C VAL A 516 -37.46 -26.99 -66.68
N GLN A 517 -38.12 -26.52 -65.61
CA GLN A 517 -39.58 -26.63 -65.49
C GLN A 517 -40.32 -25.76 -66.52
N GLN A 518 -39.87 -24.53 -66.78
CA GLN A 518 -40.40 -23.69 -67.85
C GLN A 518 -40.18 -24.30 -69.25
N GLU A 519 -39.01 -24.87 -69.49
CA GLU A 519 -38.72 -25.57 -70.75
C GLU A 519 -39.65 -26.78 -70.94
N CYS A 520 -39.95 -27.52 -69.86
CA CYS A 520 -40.90 -28.64 -69.86
C CYS A 520 -42.36 -28.22 -70.15
N GLU A 521 -42.81 -27.07 -69.64
CA GLU A 521 -44.19 -26.59 -69.88
C GLU A 521 -44.42 -26.25 -71.36
N GLY A 522 -43.40 -25.80 -72.08
CA GLY A 522 -43.47 -25.51 -73.52
C GLY A 522 -43.49 -26.76 -74.42
N LEU A 523 -43.21 -27.95 -73.89
CA LEU A 523 -43.05 -29.20 -74.64
C LEU A 523 -44.35 -29.98 -74.87
N GLN A 524 -45.47 -29.60 -74.24
CA GLN A 524 -46.75 -30.33 -74.34
C GLN A 524 -47.42 -30.32 -75.73
N TYR A 525 -46.96 -29.48 -76.66
CA TYR A 525 -47.61 -29.29 -77.98
C TYR A 525 -46.68 -29.40 -79.21
N GLN A 526 -45.50 -30.03 -79.11
CA GLN A 526 -44.59 -30.22 -80.25
C GLN A 526 -44.83 -31.54 -80.99
N VAL A 527 -45.02 -31.46 -82.32
CA VAL A 527 -45.40 -32.62 -83.18
C VAL A 527 -44.23 -33.11 -84.06
N GLU A 528 -43.09 -32.41 -84.09
CA GLU A 528 -41.93 -32.77 -84.93
C GLU A 528 -40.86 -33.60 -84.19
N VAL A 529 -40.73 -34.87 -84.58
CA VAL A 529 -39.83 -35.87 -83.99
C VAL A 529 -38.34 -35.45 -83.98
N ARG A 530 -37.89 -34.75 -85.02
CA ARG A 530 -36.49 -34.32 -85.15
C ARG A 530 -36.11 -33.25 -84.11
N ASN A 531 -37.03 -32.32 -83.85
CA ASN A 531 -36.88 -31.29 -82.83
C ASN A 531 -36.93 -31.88 -81.41
N ILE A 532 -37.80 -32.87 -81.19
CA ILE A 532 -37.88 -33.61 -79.91
C ILE A 532 -36.55 -34.32 -79.62
N THR A 533 -35.96 -35.00 -80.59
CA THR A 533 -34.70 -35.76 -80.39
C THR A 533 -33.52 -34.84 -80.08
N GLN A 534 -33.41 -33.70 -80.76
CA GLN A 534 -32.38 -32.70 -80.47
C GLN A 534 -32.56 -32.07 -79.08
N ARG A 535 -33.81 -31.86 -78.65
CA ARG A 535 -34.11 -31.35 -77.30
C ARG A 535 -33.83 -32.37 -76.20
N ILE A 536 -34.11 -33.66 -76.44
CA ILE A 536 -33.75 -34.75 -75.52
C ILE A 536 -32.24 -34.82 -75.33
N GLY A 537 -31.45 -34.65 -76.40
CA GLY A 537 -29.99 -34.53 -76.30
C GLY A 537 -29.58 -33.36 -75.40
N SER A 538 -30.15 -32.17 -75.61
CA SER A 538 -29.90 -30.99 -74.78
C SER A 538 -30.30 -31.16 -73.31
N LEU A 539 -31.42 -31.83 -73.03
CA LEU A 539 -31.87 -32.15 -71.68
C LEU A 539 -30.97 -33.21 -71.02
N SER A 540 -30.43 -34.16 -71.79
CA SER A 540 -29.45 -35.12 -71.30
C SER A 540 -28.14 -34.43 -70.94
N ASP A 541 -27.66 -33.49 -71.76
CA ASP A 541 -26.47 -32.69 -71.46
C ASP A 541 -26.68 -31.79 -70.23
N GLN A 542 -27.88 -31.23 -70.04
CA GLN A 542 -28.26 -30.48 -68.83
C GLN A 542 -28.39 -31.38 -67.59
N LEU A 543 -28.84 -32.63 -67.75
CA LEU A 543 -28.92 -33.60 -66.67
C LEU A 543 -27.51 -33.99 -66.17
N ASP A 544 -26.57 -34.15 -67.09
CA ASP A 544 -25.16 -34.38 -66.76
C ASP A 544 -24.55 -33.16 -66.06
N ALA A 545 -24.90 -31.93 -66.47
CA ALA A 545 -24.50 -30.71 -65.76
C ALA A 545 -25.13 -30.58 -64.36
N ALA A 546 -26.38 -31.02 -64.18
CA ALA A 546 -27.07 -31.01 -62.90
C ALA A 546 -26.52 -32.07 -61.92
N SER A 547 -25.92 -33.16 -62.42
CA SER A 547 -25.28 -34.17 -61.58
C SER A 547 -24.14 -33.59 -60.70
N ALA A 548 -23.46 -32.54 -61.20
CA ALA A 548 -22.40 -31.82 -60.48
C ALA A 548 -22.93 -30.94 -59.32
N LEU A 549 -24.24 -30.68 -59.26
CA LEU A 549 -24.90 -29.91 -58.18
C LEU A 549 -25.48 -30.82 -57.08
N SER A 550 -25.34 -32.15 -57.21
CA SER A 550 -25.95 -33.13 -56.29
C SER A 550 -25.32 -33.18 -54.90
N GLU A 551 -24.03 -32.86 -54.79
CA GLU A 551 -23.33 -32.80 -53.49
C GLU A 551 -23.36 -31.36 -52.93
N PRO A 552 -23.65 -31.18 -51.62
CA PRO A 552 -23.55 -29.87 -50.99
C PRO A 552 -22.09 -29.40 -51.00
N LYS A 553 -21.86 -28.16 -51.42
CA LYS A 553 -20.53 -27.53 -51.51
C LYS A 553 -19.86 -27.32 -50.15
N GLU A 554 -20.63 -27.42 -49.07
CA GLU A 554 -20.15 -27.21 -47.71
C GLU A 554 -20.87 -28.14 -46.72
N ASN A 555 -20.24 -28.44 -45.58
CA ASN A 555 -20.78 -29.35 -44.57
C ASN A 555 -21.21 -28.65 -43.26
N ALA A 556 -22.07 -29.31 -42.49
CA ALA A 556 -22.60 -28.78 -41.22
C ALA A 556 -21.65 -28.94 -40.01
N PHE A 557 -20.42 -29.41 -40.21
CA PHE A 557 -19.51 -29.70 -39.11
C PHE A 557 -18.89 -28.41 -38.54
N ILE A 558 -19.17 -28.13 -37.28
CA ILE A 558 -18.53 -27.11 -36.47
C ILE A 558 -18.24 -27.76 -35.11
N THR A 559 -16.98 -27.77 -34.70
CA THR A 559 -16.55 -28.30 -33.41
C THR A 559 -15.70 -27.27 -32.67
N PHE A 560 -15.81 -27.27 -31.35
CA PHE A 560 -14.91 -26.52 -30.48
C PHE A 560 -14.00 -27.52 -29.77
N GLU A 561 -12.73 -27.58 -30.19
CA GLU A 561 -11.75 -28.49 -29.60
C GLU A 561 -11.11 -27.88 -28.34
N PHE A 562 -11.35 -28.52 -27.19
CA PHE A 562 -10.72 -28.21 -25.90
C PHE A 562 -9.47 -29.07 -25.68
N ASN A 563 -8.41 -28.87 -26.47
CA ASN A 563 -7.13 -29.50 -26.15
C ASN A 563 -6.47 -28.73 -25.00
N HIS A 564 -6.41 -29.34 -23.81
CA HIS A 564 -5.63 -28.83 -22.68
C HIS A 564 -4.14 -28.95 -23.03
N ASN A 565 -3.62 -28.02 -23.83
CA ASN A 565 -2.20 -27.93 -24.17
C ASN A 565 -1.41 -27.40 -22.97
N ASN A 566 -1.35 -28.12 -21.84
CA ASN A 566 -0.77 -27.65 -20.57
C ASN A 566 -1.25 -26.27 -20.08
N ALA A 567 -2.23 -25.65 -20.75
CA ALA A 567 -2.63 -24.28 -20.50
C ALA A 567 -3.35 -24.14 -19.17
N LEU A 568 -4.09 -25.19 -18.75
CA LEU A 568 -4.74 -25.21 -17.44
C LEU A 568 -3.75 -25.40 -16.29
N SER A 569 -2.72 -26.25 -16.47
CA SER A 569 -1.64 -26.37 -15.47
C SER A 569 -0.77 -25.11 -15.43
N GLN A 570 -0.51 -24.47 -16.57
CA GLN A 570 0.19 -23.19 -16.63
C GLN A 570 -0.64 -22.05 -16.05
N LEU A 571 -1.96 -22.07 -16.24
CA LEU A 571 -2.88 -21.11 -15.62
C LEU A 571 -2.94 -21.34 -14.10
N GLU A 572 -2.98 -22.59 -13.64
CA GLU A 572 -2.95 -22.95 -12.22
C GLU A 572 -1.61 -22.52 -11.57
N GLU A 573 -0.48 -22.74 -12.24
CA GLU A 573 0.83 -22.26 -11.82
C GLU A 573 0.90 -20.73 -11.81
N ALA A 574 0.37 -20.08 -12.85
CA ALA A 574 0.30 -18.62 -12.93
C ALA A 574 -0.62 -18.03 -11.84
N LEU A 575 -1.74 -18.68 -11.53
CA LEU A 575 -2.67 -18.28 -10.47
C LEU A 575 -2.06 -18.48 -9.07
N ASN A 576 -1.29 -19.54 -8.86
CA ASN A 576 -0.58 -19.78 -7.60
C ASN A 576 0.52 -18.73 -7.36
N ASN A 577 1.09 -18.17 -8.43
CA ASN A 577 2.06 -17.07 -8.37
C ASN A 577 1.40 -15.68 -8.38
N LEU A 578 0.08 -15.60 -8.60
CA LEU A 578 -0.64 -14.34 -8.76
C LEU A 578 -1.00 -13.74 -7.39
N GLY A 579 -0.23 -12.72 -7.01
CA GLY A 579 -0.49 -11.94 -5.82
C GLY A 579 -0.10 -12.68 -4.54
N ARG A 580 0.57 -11.99 -3.63
CA ARG A 580 0.91 -12.52 -2.31
C ARG A 580 0.67 -11.45 -1.27
N VAL A 581 -0.14 -11.75 -0.27
CA VAL A 581 -0.29 -10.88 0.90
C VAL A 581 0.96 -11.04 1.76
N ARG A 582 1.72 -9.98 1.92
CA ARG A 582 2.90 -9.93 2.80
C ARG A 582 2.59 -8.97 3.96
N SER A 583 2.92 -9.38 5.17
CA SER A 583 2.87 -8.53 6.37
C SER A 583 4.28 -8.34 6.91
N SER A 584 4.68 -7.09 7.12
CA SER A 584 5.96 -6.78 7.73
C SER A 584 5.84 -6.63 9.24
N THR A 585 6.84 -7.10 9.96
CA THR A 585 7.02 -6.88 11.41
C THR A 585 8.23 -5.98 11.69
N THR A 586 8.74 -5.31 10.65
CA THR A 586 9.95 -4.49 10.73
C THR A 586 9.69 -3.26 11.61
N LEU A 587 10.62 -2.98 12.52
CA LEU A 587 10.59 -1.81 13.40
C LEU A 587 11.63 -0.77 12.93
N PRO A 588 11.20 0.34 12.29
CA PRO A 588 12.11 1.32 11.70
C PRO A 588 13.18 1.85 12.69
N GLY A 589 12.78 2.15 13.92
CA GLY A 589 13.67 2.73 14.94
C GLY A 589 14.82 1.82 15.43
N LEU A 590 14.86 0.55 15.03
CA LEU A 590 15.97 -0.36 15.30
C LEU A 590 16.76 -0.74 14.04
N CYS A 591 16.25 -0.41 12.85
CA CYS A 591 16.90 -0.69 11.58
C CYS A 591 18.20 0.11 11.47
N ARG A 592 19.20 -0.50 10.81
CA ARG A 592 20.53 0.09 10.65
C ARG A 592 20.87 0.28 9.19
N ALA A 593 21.64 1.31 8.89
CA ALA A 593 22.17 1.55 7.56
C ALA A 593 23.67 1.75 7.59
N ARG A 594 24.37 1.13 6.63
CA ARG A 594 25.82 1.26 6.49
C ARG A 594 26.22 1.40 5.04
N LEU A 595 27.17 2.27 4.79
CA LEU A 595 27.81 2.38 3.48
C LEU A 595 28.62 1.09 3.22
N LYS A 596 28.36 0.41 2.10
CA LYS A 596 29.01 -0.86 1.74
C LYS A 596 30.48 -0.65 1.38
N ASP A 597 30.72 0.31 0.49
CA ASP A 597 32.03 0.70 -0.02
C ASP A 597 32.18 2.22 0.03
N PRO A 598 33.40 2.77 0.14
CA PRO A 598 33.63 4.20 0.05
C PRO A 598 32.92 4.81 -1.18
N ALA A 599 32.20 5.90 -0.94
CA ALA A 599 31.54 6.63 -2.01
C ALA A 599 32.59 7.37 -2.84
N ILE A 600 32.65 7.05 -4.13
CA ILE A 600 33.59 7.65 -5.07
C ILE A 600 32.79 8.41 -6.12
N VAL A 601 33.23 9.62 -6.45
CA VAL A 601 32.57 10.49 -7.43
C VAL A 601 32.31 9.74 -8.75
N ARG A 602 31.09 9.88 -9.28
CA ARG A 602 30.57 9.23 -10.50
C ARG A 602 30.47 7.70 -10.48
N LEU A 603 31.03 7.01 -9.50
CA LEU A 603 30.84 5.57 -9.34
C LEU A 603 29.52 5.27 -8.61
N GLN A 604 28.92 4.14 -8.96
CA GLN A 604 27.79 3.61 -8.21
C GLN A 604 28.26 3.20 -6.82
N ALA A 605 27.70 3.85 -5.81
CA ALA A 605 27.88 3.52 -4.41
C ALA A 605 26.58 2.91 -3.87
N SER A 606 26.72 2.11 -2.82
CA SER A 606 25.55 1.51 -2.19
C SER A 606 25.58 1.60 -0.67
N VAL A 607 24.42 1.83 -0.10
CA VAL A 607 24.15 1.74 1.34
C VAL A 607 23.27 0.53 1.59
N ILE A 608 23.75 -0.35 2.45
CA ILE A 608 23.02 -1.54 2.90
C ILE A 608 22.15 -1.13 4.08
N VAL A 609 20.85 -1.38 3.96
CA VAL A 609 19.84 -1.18 5.01
C VAL A 609 19.42 -2.54 5.54
N GLU A 610 19.73 -2.81 6.80
CA GLU A 610 19.37 -4.04 7.50
C GLU A 610 18.09 -3.80 8.31
N THR A 611 17.03 -4.50 7.94
CA THR A 611 15.75 -4.42 8.66
C THR A 611 15.70 -5.42 9.80
N VAL A 612 15.10 -5.00 10.92
CA VAL A 612 15.00 -5.81 12.13
C VAL A 612 13.59 -5.79 12.69
N ASP A 613 13.21 -6.84 13.40
CA ASP A 613 11.94 -6.93 14.11
C ASP A 613 11.94 -6.16 15.45
N TYR A 614 10.81 -6.19 16.16
CA TYR A 614 10.66 -5.59 17.49
C TYR A 614 11.68 -6.13 18.53
N HIS A 615 12.11 -7.38 18.40
CA HIS A 615 13.09 -8.00 19.29
C HIS A 615 14.55 -7.70 18.88
N GLY A 616 14.75 -7.00 17.77
CA GLY A 616 16.08 -6.68 17.22
C GLY A 616 16.71 -7.82 16.42
N HIS A 617 15.95 -8.85 16.05
CA HIS A 617 16.45 -9.90 15.17
C HIS A 617 16.40 -9.45 13.70
N PRO A 618 17.40 -9.81 12.89
CA PRO A 618 17.39 -9.51 11.46
C PRO A 618 16.20 -10.19 10.79
N ARG A 619 15.55 -9.46 9.88
CA ARG A 619 14.52 -10.01 9.02
C ARG A 619 15.18 -10.93 8.00
N ASN A 620 14.48 -12.00 7.62
CA ASN A 620 14.92 -12.95 6.58
C ASN A 620 14.04 -12.88 5.32
N VAL A 621 13.15 -11.89 5.24
CA VAL A 621 12.18 -11.72 4.15
C VAL A 621 12.09 -10.23 3.83
N GLY A 622 12.15 -9.87 2.54
CA GLY A 622 11.95 -8.50 2.04
C GLY A 622 10.48 -8.07 1.91
N GLY A 623 10.25 -6.99 1.17
CA GLY A 623 8.94 -6.40 0.86
C GLY A 623 8.53 -5.20 1.71
N ASP A 624 9.45 -4.63 2.48
CA ASP A 624 9.23 -3.43 3.27
C ASP A 624 9.31 -2.18 2.39
N LEU A 625 8.46 -1.18 2.68
CA LEU A 625 8.48 0.09 1.96
C LEU A 625 9.63 0.95 2.47
N ILE A 626 10.72 0.98 1.71
CA ILE A 626 11.90 1.81 2.01
C ILE A 626 11.98 2.97 1.03
N THR A 627 12.12 4.18 1.57
CA THR A 627 12.38 5.39 0.81
C THR A 627 13.75 5.95 1.18
N ALA A 628 14.48 6.43 0.18
CA ALA A 628 15.81 6.99 0.34
C ALA A 628 15.94 8.30 -0.46
N GLU A 629 16.38 9.36 0.19
CA GLU A 629 16.65 10.67 -0.44
C GLU A 629 18.08 11.10 -0.16
N LEU A 630 18.82 11.45 -1.21
CA LEU A 630 20.23 11.84 -1.12
C LEU A 630 20.41 13.32 -1.41
N THR A 631 20.98 14.05 -0.44
CA THR A 631 21.22 15.51 -0.52
C THR A 631 22.64 15.88 -0.13
N LEU A 632 23.13 17.03 -0.64
CA LEU A 632 24.41 17.62 -0.21
C LEU A 632 24.27 18.23 1.20
N ALA A 633 25.28 18.05 2.06
CA ALA A 633 25.26 18.59 3.42
C ALA A 633 25.44 20.12 3.47
N ASP A 634 26.13 20.71 2.47
CA ASP A 634 26.56 22.11 2.48
C ASP A 634 25.52 23.11 1.90
N SER A 635 24.28 22.69 1.62
CA SER A 635 23.21 23.59 1.19
C SER A 635 22.70 24.45 2.35
N ILE A 636 23.47 25.46 2.74
CA ILE A 636 23.15 26.44 3.80
C ILE A 636 22.13 27.51 3.33
N HIS A 637 21.61 27.42 2.10
CA HIS A 637 20.60 28.35 1.58
C HIS A 637 19.29 27.64 1.20
N PRO A 638 18.15 27.94 1.87
CA PRO A 638 16.86 27.27 1.65
C PRO A 638 16.19 27.56 0.29
N GLU A 639 16.77 28.40 -0.56
CA GLU A 639 16.12 28.89 -1.79
C GLU A 639 16.63 28.26 -3.09
N ASN A 640 17.71 27.47 -3.06
CA ASN A 640 18.11 26.69 -4.22
C ASN A 640 17.52 25.28 -4.10
N GLN A 641 16.62 24.94 -5.02
CA GLN A 641 16.05 23.61 -5.22
C GLN A 641 17.07 22.54 -4.83
N SER A 642 16.72 21.76 -3.81
CA SER A 642 17.42 20.54 -3.43
C SER A 642 17.76 19.77 -4.69
N SER A 643 19.04 19.74 -5.08
CA SER A 643 19.51 18.80 -6.09
C SER A 643 19.44 17.42 -5.46
N ASN A 644 18.23 16.87 -5.35
CA ASN A 644 17.99 15.53 -4.86
C ASN A 644 18.64 14.61 -5.88
N ILE A 645 19.64 13.87 -5.43
CA ILE A 645 20.33 12.91 -6.29
C ILE A 645 19.48 11.65 -6.30
N GLU A 646 19.24 11.13 -7.49
CA GLU A 646 18.46 9.92 -7.68
C GLU A 646 19.11 8.75 -6.92
N ALA A 647 18.32 8.15 -6.04
CA ALA A 647 18.67 6.97 -5.28
C ALA A 647 17.64 5.87 -5.58
N GLU A 648 18.13 4.71 -5.99
CA GLU A 648 17.33 3.54 -6.30
C GLU A 648 17.40 2.56 -5.12
N VAL A 649 16.26 2.00 -4.72
CA VAL A 649 16.20 1.03 -3.62
C VAL A 649 15.93 -0.36 -4.19
N ILE A 650 16.86 -1.28 -3.98
CA ILE A 650 16.75 -2.68 -4.37
C ILE A 650 16.45 -3.52 -3.14
N ASP A 651 15.36 -4.29 -3.19
CA ASP A 651 15.05 -5.32 -2.20
C ASP A 651 15.79 -6.62 -2.55
N LEU A 652 16.65 -7.11 -1.64
CA LEU A 652 17.37 -8.38 -1.81
C LEU A 652 16.54 -9.60 -1.38
N GLU A 653 15.26 -9.38 -1.06
CA GLU A 653 14.26 -10.36 -0.60
C GLU A 653 14.62 -11.12 0.69
N ASN A 654 15.75 -10.81 1.32
CA ASN A 654 16.28 -11.47 2.50
C ASN A 654 16.19 -10.60 3.77
N GLY A 655 15.42 -9.50 3.74
CA GLY A 655 15.33 -8.52 4.83
C GLY A 655 16.41 -7.44 4.80
N THR A 656 17.26 -7.46 3.78
CA THR A 656 18.27 -6.43 3.52
C THR A 656 17.95 -5.71 2.22
N TYR A 657 18.21 -4.41 2.19
CA TYR A 657 17.93 -3.56 1.03
C TYR A 657 19.21 -2.82 0.64
N GLU A 658 19.42 -2.66 -0.66
CA GLU A 658 20.57 -1.96 -1.21
C GLU A 658 20.10 -0.64 -1.84
N VAL A 659 20.52 0.48 -1.26
CA VAL A 659 20.24 1.82 -1.79
C VAL A 659 21.40 2.22 -2.69
N LEU A 660 21.16 2.22 -4.00
CA LEU A 660 22.12 2.61 -5.03
C LEU A 660 22.04 4.10 -5.34
N PHE A 661 23.18 4.76 -5.42
CA PHE A 661 23.25 6.17 -5.81
C PHE A 661 24.60 6.49 -6.46
N ARG A 662 24.69 7.65 -7.12
CA ARG A 662 25.92 8.11 -7.78
C ARG A 662 26.23 9.54 -7.34
N PRO A 663 27.28 9.77 -6.52
CA PRO A 663 27.63 11.11 -6.06
C PRO A 663 28.27 11.91 -7.21
N PRO A 664 27.73 13.10 -7.57
CA PRO A 664 28.22 13.88 -8.71
C PRO A 664 29.53 14.64 -8.45
N SER A 665 29.84 14.97 -7.18
CA SER A 665 31.01 15.76 -6.79
C SER A 665 31.57 15.29 -5.45
N ALA A 666 32.85 15.61 -5.17
CA ALA A 666 33.44 15.31 -3.87
C ALA A 666 32.93 16.32 -2.84
N SER A 667 32.10 15.84 -1.92
CA SER A 667 31.48 16.61 -0.85
C SER A 667 30.93 15.66 0.21
N ARG A 668 30.41 16.23 1.29
CA ARG A 668 29.69 15.48 2.33
C ARG A 668 28.23 15.36 1.95
N TYR A 669 27.72 14.14 1.99
CA TYR A 669 26.34 13.80 1.65
C TYR A 669 25.54 13.39 2.87
N VAL A 670 24.24 13.61 2.78
CA VAL A 670 23.22 13.24 3.76
C VAL A 670 22.22 12.34 3.06
N LEU A 671 22.15 11.08 3.50
CA LEU A 671 21.17 10.10 3.02
C LEU A 671 20.07 9.94 4.07
N LYS A 672 18.87 10.35 3.71
CA LYS A 672 17.66 10.24 4.52
C LYS A 672 16.94 8.95 4.15
N ILE A 673 16.95 7.98 5.07
CA ILE A 673 16.33 6.67 4.87
C ILE A 673 15.13 6.55 5.80
N SER A 674 13.98 6.20 5.24
CA SER A 674 12.77 5.91 6.00
C SER A 674 12.22 4.53 5.63
N VAL A 675 11.73 3.80 6.63
CA VAL A 675 11.01 2.54 6.47
C VAL A 675 9.57 2.79 6.92
N PHE A 676 8.58 2.54 6.06
CA PHE A 676 7.18 2.93 6.27
C PHE A 676 7.01 4.41 6.65
N GLU A 677 7.70 5.30 5.93
CA GLU A 677 7.71 6.77 6.17
C GLU A 677 8.24 7.18 7.55
N ARG A 678 8.88 6.27 8.29
CA ARG A 678 9.50 6.55 9.59
C ARG A 678 11.02 6.47 9.49
N PRO A 679 11.76 7.40 10.11
CA PRO A 679 13.21 7.39 10.06
C PRO A 679 13.78 6.15 10.77
N ILE A 680 14.88 5.63 10.22
CA ILE A 680 15.64 4.55 10.86
C ILE A 680 16.46 5.05 12.05
N LYS A 681 17.09 4.13 12.81
CA LYS A 681 17.95 4.51 13.94
C LYS A 681 19.10 5.42 13.54
N ASP A 682 19.74 5.12 12.41
CA ASP A 682 20.92 5.82 11.91
C ASP A 682 20.54 7.04 11.04
N TYR A 683 19.38 7.65 11.30
CA TYR A 683 18.84 8.78 10.54
C TYR A 683 19.32 10.14 11.09
N PRO A 684 19.78 11.08 10.22
CA PRO A 684 20.20 10.87 8.83
C PRO A 684 21.64 10.33 8.75
N LEU A 685 21.92 9.52 7.72
CA LEU A 685 23.25 8.94 7.52
C LEU A 685 24.17 9.94 6.80
N PHE A 686 25.32 10.24 7.40
CA PHE A 686 26.34 11.12 6.80
C PHE A 686 27.50 10.31 6.27
N PHE A 687 27.97 10.63 5.06
CA PHE A 687 29.21 10.09 4.50
C PHE A 687 29.86 11.08 3.54
N ASP A 688 31.16 10.92 3.31
CA ASP A 688 31.94 11.75 2.40
C ASP A 688 32.15 11.00 1.07
N ALA A 689 31.93 11.68 -0.05
CA ALA A 689 32.33 11.19 -1.36
C ALA A 689 33.71 11.73 -1.72
N THR A 690 34.59 10.86 -2.20
CA THR A 690 35.98 11.21 -2.54
C THR A 690 36.22 11.13 -4.05
N GLU A 691 37.16 11.92 -4.57
CA GLU A 691 37.64 11.80 -5.97
C GLU A 691 38.64 10.65 -6.14
N HIS A 692 39.15 10.09 -5.04
CA HIS A 692 40.23 9.11 -5.07
C HIS A 692 39.68 7.69 -5.23
N ASN A 693 39.94 7.08 -6.39
CA ASN A 693 39.55 5.71 -6.68
C ASN A 693 40.71 4.76 -6.34
N GLU A 694 40.68 4.22 -5.13
CA GLU A 694 41.63 3.22 -4.64
C GLU A 694 41.29 1.82 -5.16
N PRO A 695 42.29 0.93 -5.32
CA PRO A 695 42.04 -0.42 -5.79
C PRO A 695 41.20 -1.20 -4.76
N VAL A 696 40.15 -1.87 -5.24
CA VAL A 696 39.32 -2.79 -4.45
C VAL A 696 40.17 -3.91 -3.85
N LYS A 697 41.10 -4.43 -4.65
CA LYS A 697 42.03 -5.47 -4.23
C LYS A 697 43.37 -5.33 -4.95
N ILE A 698 44.44 -5.55 -4.19
CA ILE A 698 45.81 -5.65 -4.70
C ILE A 698 46.25 -7.09 -4.48
N TYR A 699 46.70 -7.76 -5.55
CA TYR A 699 47.19 -9.12 -5.46
C TYR A 699 48.58 -9.21 -6.08
N GLY A 700 49.49 -9.86 -5.37
CA GLY A 700 50.88 -10.01 -5.81
C GLY A 700 51.87 -9.14 -5.07
N LYS A 701 53.09 -9.65 -5.03
CA LYS A 701 54.32 -8.97 -4.61
C LYS A 701 55.47 -9.58 -5.41
N GLN A 702 56.62 -8.92 -5.43
CA GLN A 702 57.80 -9.44 -6.12
C GLN A 702 58.22 -10.82 -5.58
N GLY A 703 58.41 -11.80 -6.47
CA GLY A 703 58.92 -13.13 -6.14
C GLY A 703 58.52 -14.23 -7.13
N HIS A 704 58.69 -15.48 -6.71
CA HIS A 704 58.52 -16.68 -7.55
C HIS A 704 57.41 -17.62 -7.03
N GLY A 705 56.93 -17.39 -5.81
CA GLY A 705 55.93 -18.20 -5.14
C GLY A 705 54.53 -18.14 -5.75
N LYS A 706 53.60 -18.82 -5.08
CA LYS A 706 52.18 -18.95 -5.46
C LYS A 706 51.47 -17.59 -5.57
N ASP A 707 51.72 -16.70 -4.61
CA ASP A 707 51.07 -15.38 -4.54
C ASP A 707 52.00 -14.24 -4.99
N GLU A 708 53.10 -14.58 -5.68
CA GLU A 708 54.15 -13.64 -6.07
C GLU A 708 54.27 -13.55 -7.59
N PHE A 709 54.73 -12.40 -8.10
CA PHE A 709 55.02 -12.18 -9.52
C PHE A 709 56.46 -11.74 -9.73
N HIS A 710 56.99 -12.02 -10.91
CA HIS A 710 58.25 -11.48 -11.36
C HIS A 710 58.07 -10.93 -12.77
N GLN A 711 57.96 -9.60 -12.90
CA GLN A 711 57.67 -8.94 -14.17
C GLN A 711 56.36 -9.43 -14.83
N PRO A 712 55.20 -9.23 -14.20
CA PRO A 712 53.93 -9.48 -14.86
C PRO A 712 53.71 -8.44 -15.97
N VAL A 713 53.43 -8.87 -17.20
CA VAL A 713 53.41 -7.97 -18.38
C VAL A 713 52.02 -7.76 -18.95
N ALA A 714 51.17 -8.79 -18.92
CA ALA A 714 49.87 -8.72 -19.58
C ALA A 714 48.81 -9.54 -18.84
N VAL A 715 47.55 -9.19 -19.06
CA VAL A 715 46.37 -9.84 -18.48
C VAL A 715 45.32 -10.04 -19.56
N ALA A 716 44.62 -11.16 -19.51
CA ALA A 716 43.45 -11.44 -20.34
C ALA A 716 42.39 -12.18 -19.52
N ILE A 717 41.12 -12.06 -19.93
CA ILE A 717 39.96 -12.61 -19.21
C ILE A 717 39.12 -13.43 -20.19
N ASP A 718 38.69 -14.62 -19.79
CA ASP A 718 37.80 -15.48 -20.58
C ASP A 718 36.31 -15.25 -20.24
N ASP A 719 35.42 -15.96 -20.95
CA ASP A 719 33.97 -15.83 -20.77
C ASP A 719 33.49 -16.34 -19.40
N ASP A 720 34.26 -17.23 -18.77
CA ASP A 720 34.01 -17.74 -17.40
C ASP A 720 34.55 -16.77 -16.32
N SER A 721 34.96 -15.56 -16.69
CA SER A 721 35.55 -14.54 -15.80
C SER A 721 36.83 -15.00 -15.08
N MET A 722 37.57 -15.95 -15.66
CA MET A 722 38.89 -16.36 -15.20
C MET A 722 39.94 -15.41 -15.75
N ILE A 723 40.89 -15.03 -14.89
CA ILE A 723 41.90 -14.03 -15.16
C ILE A 723 43.24 -14.72 -15.40
N TYR A 724 43.81 -14.52 -16.58
CA TYR A 724 45.08 -15.08 -17.01
C TYR A 724 46.15 -13.98 -17.03
N ILE A 725 47.14 -14.10 -16.16
CA ILE A 725 48.20 -13.11 -16.00
C ILE A 725 49.50 -13.70 -16.53
N LEU A 726 50.07 -13.05 -17.52
CA LEU A 726 51.35 -13.42 -18.10
C LEU A 726 52.48 -12.93 -17.19
N ASP A 727 53.06 -13.85 -16.42
CA ASP A 727 54.15 -13.63 -15.47
C ASP A 727 55.48 -13.96 -16.15
N THR A 728 55.93 -13.04 -17.01
CA THR A 728 57.01 -13.27 -17.97
C THR A 728 58.33 -13.63 -17.29
N GLY A 729 58.70 -12.96 -16.21
CA GLY A 729 59.93 -13.27 -15.49
C GLY A 729 59.94 -14.68 -14.88
N ASN A 730 58.75 -15.24 -14.60
CA ASN A 730 58.57 -16.62 -14.16
C ASN A 730 58.26 -17.61 -15.31
N SER A 731 58.18 -17.15 -16.56
CA SER A 731 57.88 -17.98 -17.75
C SER A 731 56.61 -18.83 -17.57
N ARG A 732 55.58 -18.23 -16.97
CA ARG A 732 54.30 -18.89 -16.66
C ARG A 732 53.12 -17.95 -16.90
N ILE A 733 51.94 -18.54 -17.04
CA ILE A 733 50.67 -17.83 -16.90
C ILE A 733 50.06 -18.20 -15.56
N LYS A 734 49.66 -17.20 -14.78
CA LYS A 734 48.95 -17.40 -13.51
C LYS A 734 47.45 -17.23 -13.74
N VAL A 735 46.68 -18.21 -13.28
CA VAL A 735 45.22 -18.22 -13.41
C VAL A 735 44.59 -17.87 -12.07
N LEU A 736 43.78 -16.81 -12.05
CA LEU A 736 42.98 -16.39 -10.90
C LEU A 736 41.49 -16.42 -11.25
N ASN A 737 40.61 -16.47 -10.25
CA ASN A 737 39.18 -16.19 -10.45
C ASN A 737 38.92 -14.66 -10.40
N CYS A 738 37.67 -14.25 -10.62
CA CYS A 738 37.24 -12.84 -10.60
C CYS A 738 37.50 -12.11 -9.25
N ASP A 739 37.64 -12.86 -8.15
CA ASP A 739 37.99 -12.36 -6.82
C ASP A 739 39.51 -12.27 -6.58
N LEU A 740 40.34 -12.51 -7.60
CA LEU A 740 41.80 -12.58 -7.52
C LEU A 740 42.33 -13.69 -6.60
N GLU A 741 41.62 -14.81 -6.49
CA GLU A 741 42.08 -15.98 -5.78
C GLU A 741 42.82 -16.92 -6.72
N PHE A 742 43.96 -17.44 -6.26
CA PHE A 742 44.79 -18.33 -7.03
C PHE A 742 44.11 -19.66 -7.36
N GLN A 743 44.12 -20.03 -8.64
CA GLN A 743 43.62 -21.31 -9.13
C GLN A 743 44.79 -22.24 -9.49
N ARG A 744 45.61 -21.85 -10.47
CA ARG A 744 46.73 -22.66 -10.97
C ARG A 744 47.79 -21.86 -11.72
N HIS A 745 48.92 -22.51 -11.99
CA HIS A 745 49.89 -22.06 -12.98
C HIS A 745 49.74 -22.85 -14.27
N ILE A 746 49.98 -22.17 -15.40
CA ILE A 746 50.11 -22.77 -16.72
C ILE A 746 51.55 -22.53 -17.19
N THR A 747 52.19 -23.59 -17.67
CA THR A 747 53.55 -23.58 -18.23
C THR A 747 53.54 -24.22 -19.60
N ASN A 748 54.28 -23.68 -20.55
CA ASN A 748 54.37 -24.19 -21.92
C ASN A 748 55.68 -23.72 -22.55
N GLU A 749 56.21 -24.49 -23.52
CA GLU A 749 57.42 -24.15 -24.28
C GLU A 749 57.36 -22.76 -24.96
N GLY A 750 56.17 -22.30 -25.35
CA GLY A 750 55.95 -20.97 -25.91
C GLY A 750 56.21 -19.83 -24.92
N LEU A 751 56.11 -20.11 -23.62
CA LEU A 751 56.33 -19.15 -22.51
C LEU A 751 57.79 -19.05 -22.09
N ASP A 752 58.64 -19.95 -22.57
CA ASP A 752 60.02 -20.07 -22.13
C ASP A 752 60.89 -18.87 -22.51
N GLY A 753 61.98 -18.73 -21.75
CA GLY A 753 62.98 -17.71 -21.99
C GLY A 753 62.57 -16.31 -21.55
N ARG A 754 61.55 -16.17 -20.70
CA ARG A 754 61.14 -14.88 -20.11
C ARG A 754 60.93 -13.78 -21.15
N SER A 755 60.29 -14.14 -22.26
CA SER A 755 60.19 -13.29 -23.47
C SER A 755 58.78 -13.17 -24.03
N CYS A 756 57.77 -13.69 -23.34
CA CYS A 756 56.39 -13.42 -23.71
C CYS A 756 55.98 -12.01 -23.30
N THR A 757 55.27 -11.31 -24.18
CA THR A 757 54.94 -9.89 -23.98
C THR A 757 53.46 -9.59 -24.08
N GLY A 758 52.67 -10.43 -24.75
CA GLY A 758 51.23 -10.27 -24.87
C GLY A 758 50.48 -11.59 -24.69
N ILE A 759 49.25 -11.49 -24.19
CA ILE A 759 48.30 -12.59 -24.03
C ILE A 759 46.90 -12.11 -24.40
N SER A 760 46.12 -12.95 -25.07
CA SER A 760 44.70 -12.72 -25.36
C SER A 760 43.94 -14.04 -25.35
N VAL A 761 42.62 -14.01 -25.23
CA VAL A 761 41.78 -15.21 -25.20
C VAL A 761 41.05 -15.35 -26.53
N SER A 762 41.18 -16.53 -27.15
CA SER A 762 40.45 -16.95 -28.35
C SER A 762 39.27 -17.86 -27.97
N GLN A 763 38.48 -18.29 -28.97
CA GLN A 763 37.43 -19.31 -28.75
C GLN A 763 38.00 -20.69 -28.34
N GLN A 764 39.26 -20.98 -28.66
CA GLN A 764 39.89 -22.30 -28.41
C GLN A 764 40.77 -22.30 -27.15
N GLY A 765 41.22 -21.13 -26.68
CA GLY A 765 42.05 -21.01 -25.49
C GLY A 765 42.78 -19.67 -25.40
N LEU A 766 44.09 -19.70 -25.16
CA LEU A 766 44.94 -18.54 -24.90
C LEU A 766 45.96 -18.33 -26.02
N VAL A 767 46.01 -17.14 -26.60
CA VAL A 767 47.02 -16.77 -27.61
C VAL A 767 48.10 -15.93 -26.94
N VAL A 768 49.35 -16.37 -27.03
CA VAL A 768 50.52 -15.67 -26.51
C VAL A 768 51.50 -15.33 -27.61
N VAL A 769 52.23 -14.24 -27.42
CA VAL A 769 53.29 -13.81 -28.34
C VAL A 769 54.63 -13.72 -27.63
N ASN A 770 55.67 -14.29 -28.26
CA ASN A 770 57.03 -14.32 -27.74
C ASN A 770 57.96 -13.56 -28.69
N TRP A 771 58.41 -12.38 -28.26
CA TRP A 771 59.19 -11.48 -29.11
C TRP A 771 60.55 -12.04 -29.51
N ARG A 772 61.18 -12.83 -28.64
CA ARG A 772 62.53 -13.40 -28.89
C ARG A 772 62.49 -14.52 -29.91
N THR A 773 61.53 -15.43 -29.77
CA THR A 773 61.33 -16.53 -30.72
C THR A 773 60.56 -16.10 -31.97
N ARG A 774 59.93 -14.91 -31.95
CA ARG A 774 59.07 -14.37 -33.00
C ARG A 774 57.92 -15.32 -33.36
N LYS A 775 57.38 -16.01 -32.35
CA LYS A 775 56.28 -16.95 -32.49
C LYS A 775 55.02 -16.43 -31.80
N VAL A 776 53.89 -16.73 -32.42
CA VAL A 776 52.56 -16.65 -31.81
C VAL A 776 52.12 -18.09 -31.56
N THR A 777 51.76 -18.38 -30.31
CA THR A 777 51.37 -19.73 -29.88
C THR A 777 49.99 -19.66 -29.25
N GLU A 778 49.08 -20.51 -29.72
CA GLU A 778 47.78 -20.73 -29.11
C GLU A 778 47.85 -21.97 -28.21
N LEU A 779 47.38 -21.80 -26.98
CA LEU A 779 47.44 -22.77 -25.90
C LEU A 779 46.01 -23.12 -25.47
N SER A 780 45.78 -24.35 -25.03
CA SER A 780 44.57 -24.68 -24.29
C SER A 780 44.57 -23.96 -22.93
N THR A 781 43.41 -23.86 -22.28
CA THR A 781 43.29 -23.32 -20.90
C THR A 781 43.96 -24.19 -19.83
N LEU A 782 44.48 -25.37 -20.23
CA LEU A 782 45.30 -26.27 -19.43
C LEU A 782 46.81 -26.11 -19.71
N GLY A 783 47.18 -25.48 -20.83
CA GLY A 783 48.57 -25.20 -21.20
C GLY A 783 49.13 -26.02 -22.37
N ASP A 784 48.32 -26.87 -23.01
CA ASP A 784 48.74 -27.67 -24.16
C ASP A 784 48.83 -26.80 -25.41
N THR A 785 49.88 -26.98 -26.23
CA THR A 785 50.00 -26.26 -27.50
C THR A 785 48.95 -26.75 -28.50
N ILE A 786 48.05 -25.86 -28.93
CA ILE A 786 47.07 -26.14 -29.99
C ILE A 786 47.73 -25.89 -31.34
N LYS A 787 48.28 -24.68 -31.54
CA LYS A 787 48.99 -24.30 -32.75
C LYS A 787 50.05 -23.26 -32.45
N SER A 788 51.08 -23.20 -33.29
CA SER A 788 52.11 -22.17 -33.22
C SER A 788 52.55 -21.80 -34.62
N PHE A 789 52.69 -20.51 -34.89
CA PHE A 789 53.19 -20.01 -36.16
C PHE A 789 54.17 -18.86 -35.95
N SER A 790 55.01 -18.64 -36.96
CA SER A 790 55.94 -17.52 -37.05
C SER A 790 55.90 -16.99 -38.46
N HIS A 791 56.16 -15.70 -38.63
CA HIS A 791 56.22 -15.06 -39.93
C HIS A 791 57.53 -14.27 -40.08
N ASN A 792 58.13 -14.29 -41.27
CA ASN A 792 59.38 -13.57 -41.56
C ASN A 792 59.26 -12.05 -41.38
N ALA A 793 58.04 -11.52 -41.45
CA ALA A 793 57.78 -10.10 -41.22
C ALA A 793 57.96 -9.69 -39.75
N PHE A 794 57.85 -10.63 -38.80
CA PHE A 794 58.01 -10.34 -37.38
C PHE A 794 59.46 -9.94 -37.06
N LYS A 795 59.60 -8.77 -36.46
CA LYS A 795 60.88 -8.22 -35.99
C LYS A 795 60.89 -8.05 -34.48
N ALA A 796 59.86 -7.41 -33.93
CA ALA A 796 59.69 -7.23 -32.49
C ALA A 796 58.19 -7.18 -32.15
N PRO A 797 57.51 -8.34 -32.17
CA PRO A 797 56.10 -8.39 -31.81
C PRO A 797 55.97 -8.16 -30.30
N ILE A 798 55.17 -7.18 -29.90
CA ILE A 798 55.08 -6.70 -28.51
C ILE A 798 53.75 -7.04 -27.85
N ASP A 799 52.65 -7.07 -28.59
CA ASP A 799 51.32 -7.31 -28.04
C ASP A 799 50.45 -8.10 -29.02
N VAL A 800 49.43 -8.78 -28.49
CA VAL A 800 48.50 -9.61 -29.28
C VAL A 800 47.06 -9.42 -28.81
N SER A 801 46.11 -9.32 -29.73
CA SER A 801 44.67 -9.34 -29.44
C SER A 801 43.95 -10.26 -30.40
N VAL A 802 42.86 -10.88 -29.95
CA VAL A 802 42.04 -11.76 -30.80
C VAL A 802 40.66 -11.14 -30.96
N ASP A 803 40.20 -11.03 -32.21
CA ASP A 803 38.80 -10.79 -32.51
C ASP A 803 38.04 -12.11 -32.38
N ARG A 804 37.20 -12.22 -31.35
CA ARG A 804 36.44 -13.44 -31.07
C ARG A 804 35.30 -13.67 -32.05
N SER A 805 34.86 -12.65 -32.80
CA SER A 805 33.75 -12.78 -33.75
C SER A 805 34.18 -13.52 -35.01
N TYR A 806 35.37 -13.19 -35.53
CA TYR A 806 35.90 -13.76 -36.77
C TYR A 806 37.13 -14.66 -36.57
N GLY A 807 37.63 -14.77 -35.34
CA GLY A 807 38.83 -15.55 -35.00
C GLY A 807 40.13 -14.92 -35.51
N HIS A 808 40.14 -13.62 -35.83
CA HIS A 808 41.32 -12.94 -36.34
C HIS A 808 42.32 -12.65 -35.22
N ILE A 809 43.61 -12.86 -35.49
CA ILE A 809 44.70 -12.64 -34.54
C ILE A 809 45.45 -11.37 -34.95
N LEU A 810 45.43 -10.36 -34.10
CA LEU A 810 46.09 -9.08 -34.30
C LEU A 810 47.40 -9.06 -33.53
N VAL A 811 48.52 -8.82 -34.22
CA VAL A 811 49.85 -8.79 -33.62
C VAL A 811 50.48 -7.41 -33.86
N ALA A 812 50.74 -6.68 -32.79
CA ALA A 812 51.44 -5.41 -32.84
C ALA A 812 52.95 -5.64 -32.89
N ASP A 813 53.63 -5.13 -33.93
CA ASP A 813 55.07 -5.27 -34.10
C ASP A 813 55.76 -3.90 -34.16
N ASN A 814 56.55 -3.59 -33.12
CA ASN A 814 57.29 -2.33 -33.03
C ASN A 814 58.51 -2.26 -33.95
N GLY A 815 59.03 -3.41 -34.38
CA GLY A 815 60.15 -3.43 -35.33
C GLY A 815 59.72 -3.11 -36.77
N GLN A 816 58.43 -3.28 -37.09
CA GLN A 816 57.82 -2.88 -38.36
C GLN A 816 56.91 -1.66 -38.24
N SER A 817 56.65 -1.17 -37.03
CA SER A 817 55.77 -0.03 -36.78
C SER A 817 54.33 -0.24 -37.27
N CYS A 818 53.82 -1.48 -37.31
CA CYS A 818 52.47 -1.79 -37.79
C CYS A 818 51.81 -2.91 -36.98
N VAL A 819 50.50 -3.05 -37.14
CA VAL A 819 49.73 -4.19 -36.61
C VAL A 819 49.41 -5.13 -37.76
N PHE A 820 49.78 -6.40 -37.64
CA PHE A 820 49.43 -7.45 -38.59
C PHE A 820 48.14 -8.14 -38.17
N VAL A 821 47.21 -8.33 -39.09
CA VAL A 821 45.98 -9.08 -38.87
C VAL A 821 46.09 -10.43 -39.57
N PHE A 822 45.97 -11.49 -38.82
CA PHE A 822 46.04 -12.88 -39.30
C PHE A 822 44.67 -13.56 -39.21
N ASP A 823 44.42 -14.52 -40.08
CA ASP A 823 43.32 -15.46 -39.90
C ASP A 823 43.63 -16.50 -38.80
N SER A 824 42.66 -17.38 -38.53
CA SER A 824 42.81 -18.46 -37.56
C SER A 824 43.90 -19.47 -37.91
N ASP A 825 44.36 -19.52 -39.17
CA ASP A 825 45.39 -20.43 -39.65
C ASP A 825 46.79 -19.80 -39.64
N GLY A 826 46.90 -18.51 -39.26
CA GLY A 826 48.17 -17.79 -39.18
C GLY A 826 48.62 -17.18 -40.52
N LYS A 827 47.72 -17.02 -41.49
CA LYS A 827 47.98 -16.31 -42.74
C LYS A 827 47.65 -14.82 -42.58
N ILE A 828 48.52 -13.95 -43.11
CA ILE A 828 48.29 -12.50 -43.09
C ILE A 828 47.10 -12.15 -43.99
N LEU A 829 46.13 -11.45 -43.42
CA LEU A 829 45.01 -10.87 -44.15
C LEU A 829 45.39 -9.47 -44.66
N PHE A 830 45.78 -8.59 -43.75
CA PHE A 830 46.23 -7.23 -44.05
C PHE A 830 47.06 -6.65 -42.89
N GLN A 831 47.62 -5.46 -43.12
CA GLN A 831 48.36 -4.70 -42.12
C GLN A 831 47.68 -3.36 -41.87
N VAL A 832 47.70 -2.90 -40.63
CA VAL A 832 47.03 -1.68 -40.19
C VAL A 832 48.07 -0.68 -39.70
N GLY A 833 47.95 0.55 -40.23
CA GLY A 833 48.63 1.74 -39.76
C GLY A 833 50.17 1.74 -39.85
N THR A 834 50.74 2.92 -39.62
CA THR A 834 52.17 3.12 -39.39
C THR A 834 52.32 3.94 -38.11
N PHE A 835 52.84 3.32 -37.06
CA PHE A 835 52.89 3.85 -35.70
C PHE A 835 54.32 4.16 -35.27
N LYS A 836 54.50 5.12 -34.37
CA LYS A 836 55.84 5.46 -33.86
C LYS A 836 56.36 4.39 -32.91
N GLN A 837 55.57 4.09 -31.89
CA GLN A 837 55.86 3.08 -30.89
C GLN A 837 54.54 2.59 -30.32
N ILE A 838 54.09 1.44 -30.79
CA ILE A 838 52.89 0.79 -30.32
C ILE A 838 53.14 0.34 -28.88
N THR A 839 52.13 0.53 -28.02
CA THR A 839 52.16 0.08 -26.64
C THR A 839 51.16 -1.04 -26.39
N SER A 840 49.98 -0.98 -27.02
CA SER A 840 48.97 -2.03 -26.91
C SER A 840 48.02 -2.04 -28.10
N VAL A 841 47.41 -3.20 -28.37
CA VAL A 841 46.34 -3.40 -29.34
C VAL A 841 45.17 -4.13 -28.70
N THR A 842 43.93 -3.70 -29.02
CA THR A 842 42.70 -4.35 -28.57
C THR A 842 41.64 -4.30 -29.67
N VAL A 843 40.63 -5.17 -29.54
CA VAL A 843 39.48 -5.22 -30.46
C VAL A 843 38.24 -4.68 -29.74
N GLY A 844 37.45 -3.86 -30.42
CA GLY A 844 36.16 -3.34 -29.95
C GLY A 844 35.01 -4.34 -30.16
N PRO A 845 33.82 -4.06 -29.59
CA PRO A 845 32.69 -4.98 -29.62
C PRO A 845 32.16 -5.25 -31.05
N ASN A 846 32.36 -4.34 -32.01
CA ASN A 846 31.95 -4.54 -33.40
C ASN A 846 33.13 -4.93 -34.32
N GLY A 847 34.27 -5.34 -33.75
CA GLY A 847 35.48 -5.70 -34.48
C GLY A 847 36.37 -4.50 -34.85
N GLU A 848 36.17 -3.33 -34.24
CA GLU A 848 37.06 -2.18 -34.43
C GLU A 848 38.47 -2.50 -33.90
N ILE A 849 39.50 -2.09 -34.62
CA ILE A 849 40.89 -2.30 -34.22
C ILE A 849 41.37 -1.04 -33.53
N ILE A 850 41.70 -1.13 -32.24
CA ILE A 850 42.13 0.02 -31.44
C ILE A 850 43.58 -0.16 -31.04
N VAL A 851 44.41 0.82 -31.39
CA VAL A 851 45.85 0.78 -31.17
C VAL A 851 46.28 1.98 -30.33
N ALA A 852 47.05 1.73 -29.28
CA ALA A 852 47.69 2.76 -28.47
C ALA A 852 49.14 3.00 -28.89
N ASP A 853 49.51 4.28 -28.98
CA ASP A 853 50.87 4.80 -28.99
C ASP A 853 50.98 5.98 -28.00
N SER A 854 51.58 7.11 -28.41
CA SER A 854 51.33 8.41 -27.78
C SER A 854 49.85 8.84 -27.75
N ARG A 855 48.99 8.21 -28.56
CA ARG A 855 47.59 8.52 -28.86
C ARG A 855 46.80 7.23 -28.96
N ILE A 856 45.47 7.32 -29.07
CA ILE A 856 44.61 6.18 -29.36
C ILE A 856 44.07 6.34 -30.78
N GLN A 857 44.32 5.36 -31.65
CA GLN A 857 43.84 5.34 -33.02
C GLN A 857 42.87 4.17 -33.21
N VAL A 858 41.73 4.43 -33.82
CA VAL A 858 40.67 3.46 -34.06
C VAL A 858 40.56 3.22 -35.56
N PHE A 859 40.54 1.96 -35.95
CA PHE A 859 40.37 1.49 -37.32
C PHE A 859 39.12 0.60 -37.41
N SER A 860 38.51 0.55 -38.58
CA SER A 860 37.43 -0.40 -38.86
C SER A 860 37.95 -1.84 -38.82
N ALA A 861 37.03 -2.81 -38.75
CA ALA A 861 37.38 -4.23 -38.87
C ALA A 861 38.12 -4.60 -40.16
N LYS A 862 38.05 -3.73 -41.20
CA LYS A 862 38.77 -3.90 -42.48
C LYS A 862 40.15 -3.23 -42.50
N GLY A 863 40.53 -2.52 -41.44
CA GLY A 863 41.79 -1.79 -41.34
C GLY A 863 41.76 -0.35 -41.86
N ASP A 864 40.59 0.19 -42.21
CA ASP A 864 40.45 1.59 -42.62
C ASP A 864 40.50 2.50 -41.39
N PHE A 865 41.24 3.61 -41.48
CA PHE A 865 41.31 4.58 -40.38
C PHE A 865 39.94 5.22 -40.13
N SER A 866 39.50 5.23 -38.86
CA SER A 866 38.20 5.78 -38.45
C SER A 866 38.37 7.08 -37.68
N GLU A 867 38.98 7.02 -36.50
CA GLU A 867 39.15 8.19 -35.63
C GLU A 867 40.48 8.15 -34.87
N GLU A 868 40.90 9.33 -34.41
CA GLU A 868 42.05 9.51 -33.53
C GLU A 868 41.58 10.26 -32.28
N ILE A 869 41.77 9.63 -31.11
CA ILE A 869 41.32 10.16 -29.83
C ILE A 869 42.50 10.84 -29.14
N TYR A 870 42.39 12.15 -29.00
CA TYR A 870 43.23 12.95 -28.11
C TYR A 870 42.39 13.36 -26.90
N ALA A 871 42.82 12.99 -25.70
CA ALA A 871 42.24 13.59 -24.50
C ALA A 871 42.83 15.01 -24.36
N GLU A 872 41.98 16.03 -24.52
CA GLU A 872 42.31 17.44 -24.36
C GLU A 872 43.08 17.69 -23.05
N GLY A 873 44.32 18.18 -23.16
CA GLY A 873 45.17 18.51 -22.02
C GLY A 873 46.61 18.75 -22.45
N LYS A 874 47.19 19.87 -21.99
CA LYS A 874 48.43 20.54 -22.47
C LYS A 874 49.78 19.78 -22.26
N GLY A 875 49.86 18.46 -22.43
CA GLY A 875 51.02 17.65 -22.06
C GLY A 875 51.45 16.54 -23.02
N LYS A 876 52.75 16.17 -22.99
CA LYS A 876 53.34 15.01 -23.70
C LYS A 876 53.16 13.72 -22.87
N GLY A 877 51.95 13.18 -22.81
CA GLY A 877 51.67 11.86 -22.19
C GLY A 877 51.73 10.71 -23.20
N THR A 878 51.81 9.47 -22.71
CA THR A 878 51.74 8.25 -23.54
C THR A 878 50.68 7.29 -23.00
N TYR A 879 49.95 6.62 -23.90
CA TYR A 879 49.02 5.56 -23.51
C TYR A 879 49.74 4.23 -23.40
N GLY A 880 49.41 3.46 -22.36
CA GLY A 880 49.90 2.10 -22.13
C GLY A 880 48.88 1.06 -22.60
N GLY A 881 48.56 0.10 -21.74
CA GLY A 881 47.56 -0.93 -22.02
C GLY A 881 46.17 -0.35 -22.24
N LEU A 882 45.46 -0.98 -23.18
CA LEU A 882 44.07 -0.72 -23.52
C LEU A 882 43.20 -1.93 -23.24
N ALA A 883 41.93 -1.67 -22.93
CA ALA A 883 40.83 -2.62 -23.00
C ALA A 883 39.57 -1.89 -23.48
N VAL A 884 38.62 -2.64 -24.03
CA VAL A 884 37.29 -2.15 -24.39
C VAL A 884 36.27 -3.03 -23.69
N ASP A 885 35.24 -2.43 -23.13
CA ASP A 885 34.15 -3.18 -22.52
C ASP A 885 33.00 -3.43 -23.50
N SER A 886 32.00 -4.20 -23.06
CA SER A 886 30.83 -4.54 -23.86
C SER A 886 29.97 -3.35 -24.28
N GLU A 887 30.06 -2.22 -23.56
CA GLU A 887 29.34 -0.99 -23.86
C GLU A 887 30.12 -0.09 -24.86
N GLY A 888 31.33 -0.50 -25.27
CA GLY A 888 32.17 0.27 -26.17
C GLY A 888 32.90 1.42 -25.48
N ARG A 889 33.16 1.33 -24.18
CA ARG A 889 34.04 2.28 -23.47
C ARG A 889 35.48 1.79 -23.56
N ILE A 890 36.40 2.71 -23.87
CA ILE A 890 37.84 2.43 -23.95
C ILE A 890 38.47 2.76 -22.60
N LEU A 891 39.13 1.78 -21.99
CA LEU A 891 39.91 1.93 -20.78
C LEU A 891 41.38 1.94 -21.14
N GLY A 892 42.05 3.06 -20.92
CA GLY A 892 43.46 3.24 -21.26
C GLY A 892 44.28 3.75 -20.09
N SER A 893 45.40 3.09 -19.82
CA SER A 893 46.39 3.67 -18.90
C SER A 893 47.11 4.83 -19.58
N ARG A 894 47.23 5.97 -18.90
CA ARG A 894 47.95 7.15 -19.38
C ARG A 894 49.04 7.53 -18.39
N THR A 895 50.26 7.67 -18.87
CA THR A 895 51.39 8.12 -18.07
C THR A 895 51.85 9.49 -18.54
N GLU A 896 51.92 10.46 -17.62
CA GLU A 896 52.41 11.81 -17.88
C GLU A 896 53.29 12.30 -16.72
N LYS A 897 54.51 12.77 -17.02
CA LYS A 897 55.48 13.30 -16.03
C LYS A 897 55.69 12.38 -14.80
N GLY A 898 55.61 11.07 -14.99
CA GLY A 898 55.77 10.07 -13.93
C GLY A 898 54.53 9.75 -13.10
N ARG A 899 53.39 10.44 -13.34
CA ARG A 899 52.07 10.06 -12.81
C ARG A 899 51.38 9.15 -13.81
N SER A 900 50.84 8.02 -13.35
CA SER A 900 50.08 7.09 -14.18
C SER A 900 48.66 6.98 -13.66
N ILE A 901 47.68 7.20 -14.55
CA ILE A 901 46.24 7.13 -14.27
C ILE A 901 45.57 6.20 -15.28
N ILE A 902 44.35 5.76 -15.02
CA ILE A 902 43.53 5.06 -16.02
C ILE A 902 42.40 6.00 -16.44
N GLN A 903 42.24 6.21 -17.74
CA GLN A 903 41.17 7.02 -18.32
C GLN A 903 40.11 6.10 -18.93
N VAL A 904 38.85 6.41 -18.67
CA VAL A 904 37.70 5.77 -19.32
C VAL A 904 37.14 6.75 -20.34
N LEU A 905 37.12 6.34 -21.61
CA LEU A 905 36.79 7.17 -22.76
C LEU A 905 35.62 6.55 -23.51
N LYS A 906 34.77 7.38 -24.11
CA LYS A 906 33.71 6.89 -25.01
C LYS A 906 34.26 6.67 -26.44
N LEU A 907 33.98 5.50 -27.03
CA LEU A 907 34.25 5.23 -28.46
C LEU A 907 33.32 6.08 -29.35
N GLY A 908 33.84 6.69 -30.42
CA GLY A 908 33.08 7.55 -31.33
C GLY A 908 32.96 9.02 -30.90
N GLY A 909 33.98 9.55 -30.20
CA GLY A 909 34.02 10.95 -29.77
C GLY A 909 35.12 11.29 -28.78
N GLY A 910 35.71 10.30 -28.10
CA GLY A 910 36.92 10.49 -27.28
C GLY A 910 36.72 11.28 -25.98
N ASN A 911 35.47 11.54 -25.58
CA ASN A 911 35.16 12.25 -24.33
C ASN A 911 35.60 11.41 -23.12
N ILE A 912 36.31 12.05 -22.19
CA ILE A 912 36.72 11.45 -20.92
C ILE A 912 35.49 11.36 -20.01
N LEU A 913 35.10 10.13 -19.67
CA LEU A 913 34.00 9.86 -18.75
C LEU A 913 34.48 9.97 -17.30
N THR A 914 35.59 9.29 -16.98
CA THR A 914 36.20 9.31 -15.65
C THR A 914 37.71 9.05 -15.70
N GLU A 915 38.40 9.48 -14.67
CA GLU A 915 39.82 9.20 -14.44
C GLU A 915 39.99 8.47 -13.11
N ILE A 916 40.76 7.39 -13.13
CA ILE A 916 41.07 6.58 -11.96
C ILE A 916 42.51 6.93 -11.56
N ASP A 917 42.62 7.66 -10.46
CA ASP A 917 43.90 7.95 -9.81
C ASP A 917 43.88 7.46 -8.36
N SER A 918 44.77 6.51 -8.06
CA SER A 918 44.94 5.97 -6.72
C SER A 918 45.95 6.82 -5.96
N TYR A 919 45.47 7.52 -4.94
CA TYR A 919 46.29 8.41 -4.12
C TYR A 919 47.26 7.61 -3.25
N SER A 920 46.75 6.59 -2.55
CA SER A 920 47.51 5.75 -1.61
C SER A 920 48.29 4.64 -2.30
N SER A 921 47.75 4.10 -3.40
CA SER A 921 48.33 2.97 -4.15
C SER A 921 48.61 3.33 -5.61
N LYS A 922 49.48 4.32 -5.84
CA LYS A 922 49.82 4.83 -7.18
C LYS A 922 50.31 3.73 -8.13
N LEU A 923 49.84 3.78 -9.37
CA LEU A 923 50.30 2.91 -10.46
C LEU A 923 51.73 3.29 -10.87
N ARG A 924 52.60 2.29 -11.03
CA ARG A 924 53.97 2.45 -11.49
C ARG A 924 54.19 1.63 -12.76
N ARG A 925 54.20 2.30 -13.92
CA ARG A 925 54.32 1.63 -15.23
C ARG A 925 53.20 0.59 -15.44
N PRO A 926 51.92 1.02 -15.41
CA PRO A 926 50.82 0.13 -15.77
C PRO A 926 51.07 -0.43 -17.18
N SER A 927 50.88 -1.74 -17.32
CA SER A 927 51.02 -2.44 -18.59
C SER A 927 49.63 -2.72 -19.15
N ARG A 928 49.23 -3.98 -19.36
CA ARG A 928 47.92 -4.30 -19.93
C ARG A 928 46.76 -4.17 -18.92
N ILE A 929 45.60 -3.80 -19.45
CA ILE A 929 44.31 -3.73 -18.73
C ILE A 929 43.41 -4.82 -19.31
N ALA A 930 42.57 -5.43 -18.47
CA ALA A 930 41.45 -6.24 -18.90
C ALA A 930 40.19 -5.86 -18.11
N VAL A 931 39.03 -6.04 -18.73
CA VAL A 931 37.73 -5.68 -18.16
C VAL A 931 36.99 -6.93 -17.72
N LEU A 932 36.38 -6.86 -16.54
CA LEU A 932 35.45 -7.85 -16.01
C LEU A 932 33.99 -7.42 -16.31
N PRO A 933 33.05 -8.37 -16.44
CA PRO A 933 31.64 -8.05 -16.73
C PRO A 933 30.93 -7.19 -15.67
N ASP A 934 31.47 -7.08 -14.46
CA ASP A 934 30.87 -6.42 -13.29
C ASP A 934 31.31 -4.95 -13.12
N ASN A 935 31.64 -4.24 -14.22
CA ASN A 935 32.22 -2.88 -14.22
C ASN A 935 33.50 -2.77 -13.36
N HIS A 936 34.26 -3.85 -13.28
CA HIS A 936 35.61 -3.84 -12.75
C HIS A 936 36.63 -3.98 -13.86
N LEU A 937 37.80 -3.41 -13.63
CA LEU A 937 38.97 -3.64 -14.45
C LEU A 937 40.09 -4.21 -13.61
N VAL A 938 40.97 -4.96 -14.26
CA VAL A 938 42.22 -5.43 -13.68
C VAL A 938 43.36 -4.84 -14.50
N VAL A 939 44.28 -4.16 -13.83
CA VAL A 939 45.50 -3.62 -14.43
C VAL A 939 46.71 -4.33 -13.85
N VAL A 940 47.67 -4.62 -14.72
CA VAL A 940 48.97 -5.14 -14.32
C VAL A 940 49.91 -3.97 -14.02
N ASP A 941 50.29 -3.83 -12.76
CA ASP A 941 51.18 -2.78 -12.25
C ASP A 941 52.63 -3.32 -12.23
N LEU A 942 53.26 -3.31 -13.40
CA LEU A 942 54.58 -3.91 -13.63
C LEU A 942 55.64 -3.37 -12.67
N GLY A 943 55.62 -2.08 -12.35
CA GLY A 943 56.62 -1.45 -11.49
C GLY A 943 56.47 -1.81 -10.01
N ASN A 944 55.34 -2.38 -9.60
CA ASN A 944 55.09 -2.87 -8.25
C ASN A 944 54.99 -4.41 -8.19
N ASP A 945 55.21 -5.12 -9.30
CA ASP A 945 55.07 -6.59 -9.41
C ASP A 945 53.73 -7.11 -8.85
N CYS A 946 52.63 -6.40 -9.14
CA CYS A 946 51.30 -6.76 -8.68
C CYS A 946 50.21 -6.48 -9.71
N ILE A 947 49.01 -6.99 -9.44
CA ILE A 947 47.79 -6.62 -10.16
C ILE A 947 46.86 -5.85 -9.23
N LYS A 948 46.10 -4.92 -9.80
CA LYS A 948 45.15 -4.09 -9.07
C LYS A 948 43.79 -4.17 -9.74
N LYS A 949 42.76 -4.46 -8.95
CA LYS A 949 41.35 -4.45 -9.38
C LYS A 949 40.71 -3.12 -8.99
N TYR A 950 40.10 -2.44 -9.95
CA TYR A 950 39.41 -1.16 -9.76
C TYR A 950 37.96 -1.27 -10.19
N ARG A 951 37.09 -0.45 -9.59
CA ARG A 951 35.76 -0.15 -10.13
C ARG A 951 35.85 1.01 -11.11
N TYR A 952 35.04 0.99 -12.15
CA TYR A 952 34.94 2.10 -13.07
C TYR A 952 33.47 2.37 -13.47
N TRP A 953 33.25 3.55 -14.05
CA TRP A 953 31.94 4.01 -14.49
C TRP A 953 31.70 3.64 -15.94
#